data_AF-A0A1I2NTI8-F1
#
_entry.id   AF-A0A1I2NTI8-F1
#
_cell.length_a   1.000
_cell.length_b   1.000
_cell.length_c   1.000
_cell.angle_alpha   90.00
_cell.angle_beta   90.00
_cell.angle_gamma   90.00
#
_symmetry.space_group_name_H-M   'P 1'
#
loop_
_entity.id
_entity.type
_entity.pdbx_description
1 polymer ?
#
loop_
_entity_poly.entity_id
_entity_poly.type
_entity_poly.pdbx_seq_one_letter_code
_entity_poly.pdbx_strand_id
1 'polypeptide(L)'
;MTTLAPPPTSSPSSRHRAAPPADGGFVARGRRLVTGPAEDPRWTRPALWAILLAATALYAWNITSISGNSFYNAAVYSGTKSWKAFFFGALDSGGFITVDKPPFALWVMGLSARALGFGTWQLALPMVAVGTGSVALLHRMVKRDFGPVAATVAALALALTPITVAINRDTNPDPILVFLMLLGAAGLFKAVRTGRLMPLVWSAVAIGFAFNTKMMQAYVVLPAFFLVYLWAAHGSLGRRIRHLAVATTALVVSSAWWMVVVDLIPASSRPYIGGSTDNTVWDLVIGYNGFGRIFGASSSVGSAGNGASFGGSAGVYRLFNEITGGQISWLIPFAAIALIAGLILRGRAPRTDAKRAALMLWGGWFVLHYLTFALAEGTFHPYYVTAMAPGIAALAGAGGVTLYQAFREGSAATGAPPARAESRARGRGWVLPAAVATSAAWAIVLLQRVSGSGTLYTVAEIVVGVTGTVAVLGLLAGRFTRREGLIGFAALAAVVALLAGPAAYSVSAATSATNGTNPTAGPSTGGGMGGMGGAPGGASGSSRTSGTGGRSMDEPPSGGGSAPSGSDTRPSGSETGSGRTGGGQAGGGQMGGGGTQVSSAMITYLKKHQDGATWLLAVATDQTASSIILESGQPVISMGGWSGSDNAMTLAKLKSLVKSGKLHYVIVSSDGGQGTNSEIATWVKTHGTAVKSSAYSSGSSSTTSSSTSSTSSTSSTGGLYRLDASDVG
;
A
#
# COMPACT_ATOMS: atom_id res chain seq x y z
N MET A 1 -11.45 -1.27 77.56
CA MET A 1 -11.59 0.11 77.05
C MET A 1 -10.66 0.26 75.87
N THR A 2 -11.24 0.30 74.68
CA THR A 2 -10.58 0.21 73.37
C THR A 2 -10.31 1.63 72.83
N THR A 3 -9.06 1.93 72.51
CA THR A 3 -8.63 3.19 71.92
C THR A 3 -8.80 3.14 70.39
N LEU A 4 -9.69 4.00 69.87
CA LEU A 4 -9.90 4.18 68.42
C LEU A 4 -8.94 5.25 67.88
N ALA A 5 -8.17 4.89 66.86
CA ALA A 5 -7.33 5.81 66.10
C ALA A 5 -8.17 6.75 65.21
N PRO A 6 -7.72 7.99 64.93
CA PRO A 6 -8.46 8.94 64.10
C PRO A 6 -8.39 8.56 62.60
N PRO A 7 -9.37 9.00 61.79
CA PRO A 7 -9.43 8.65 60.37
C PRO A 7 -8.34 9.37 59.55
N PRO A 8 -7.85 8.77 58.45
CA PRO A 8 -6.84 9.40 57.60
C PRO A 8 -7.45 10.57 56.80
N THR A 9 -6.79 11.72 56.85
CA THR A 9 -7.12 12.92 56.07
C THR A 9 -6.96 12.67 54.58
N SER A 10 -8.05 12.84 53.82
CA SER A 10 -8.03 12.82 52.35
C SER A 10 -7.29 14.05 51.81
N SER A 11 -6.09 13.87 51.25
CA SER A 11 -5.40 14.91 50.49
C SER A 11 -6.05 15.05 49.10
N PRO A 12 -6.48 16.26 48.67
CA PRO A 12 -6.96 16.46 47.32
C PRO A 12 -5.77 16.40 46.35
N SER A 13 -5.73 15.39 45.49
CA SER A 13 -4.78 15.29 44.38
C SER A 13 -5.13 16.29 43.28
N SER A 14 -5.04 17.58 43.58
CA SER A 14 -4.93 18.60 42.56
C SER A 14 -3.56 18.45 41.90
N ARG A 15 -3.53 17.95 40.66
CA ARG A 15 -2.35 18.10 39.80
C ARG A 15 -2.24 19.58 39.48
N HIS A 16 -1.59 20.35 40.35
CA HIS A 16 -1.01 21.61 39.95
C HIS A 16 -0.10 21.31 38.76
N ARG A 17 -0.50 21.81 37.59
CA ARG A 17 0.40 21.99 36.46
C ARG A 17 1.57 22.80 37.03
N ALA A 18 2.72 22.16 37.21
CA ALA A 18 3.92 22.83 37.72
C ALA A 18 4.05 24.17 36.98
N ALA A 19 4.14 25.26 37.74
CA ALA A 19 4.42 26.57 37.16
C ALA A 19 5.68 26.41 36.30
N PRO A 20 5.70 26.92 35.05
CA PRO A 20 6.91 26.86 34.25
C PRO A 20 8.03 27.54 35.05
N PRO A 21 9.23 26.93 35.15
CA PRO A 21 10.33 27.58 35.84
C PRO A 21 10.56 28.95 35.21
N ALA A 22 10.63 29.98 36.06
CA ALA A 22 10.68 31.39 35.66
C ALA A 22 11.94 31.77 34.86
N ASP A 23 12.94 30.88 34.76
CA ASP A 23 14.26 31.21 34.20
C ASP A 23 14.55 30.47 32.88
N GLY A 24 13.57 30.43 31.98
CA GLY A 24 13.68 29.75 30.69
C GLY A 24 14.22 30.63 29.56
N GLY A 25 15.45 31.17 29.71
CA GLY A 25 16.12 31.94 28.66
C GLY A 25 16.22 31.19 27.32
N PHE A 26 16.54 31.91 26.23
CA PHE A 26 16.61 31.36 24.86
C PHE A 26 17.44 30.06 24.78
N VAL A 27 18.51 29.96 25.56
CA VAL A 27 19.39 28.79 25.70
C VAL A 27 18.67 27.58 26.31
N ALA A 28 17.83 27.76 27.33
CA ALA A 28 17.06 26.68 27.96
C ALA A 28 15.95 26.16 27.03
N ARG A 29 15.34 27.05 26.23
CA ARG A 29 14.39 26.66 25.18
C ARG A 29 15.09 25.91 24.04
N GLY A 30 16.25 26.39 23.59
CA GLY A 30 17.10 25.71 22.61
C GLY A 30 17.52 24.32 23.07
N ARG A 31 17.96 24.18 24.33
CA ARG A 31 18.33 22.88 24.91
C ARG A 31 17.15 21.91 24.99
N ARG A 32 15.93 22.38 25.26
CA ARG A 32 14.71 21.55 25.24
C ARG A 32 14.31 21.10 23.83
N LEU A 33 14.63 21.88 22.79
CA LEU A 33 14.43 21.44 21.39
C LEU A 33 15.32 20.25 21.04
N VAL A 34 16.56 20.25 21.56
CA VAL A 34 17.57 19.22 21.30
C VAL A 34 17.39 17.99 22.20
N THR A 35 17.26 18.18 23.51
CA THR A 35 17.28 17.10 24.52
C THR A 35 15.89 16.64 24.96
N GLY A 36 14.84 17.41 24.64
CA GLY A 36 13.46 17.13 25.04
C GLY A 36 13.10 17.70 26.42
N PRO A 37 11.88 17.38 26.90
CA PRO A 37 11.46 17.66 28.27
C PRO A 37 12.41 17.08 29.32
N ALA A 38 12.55 17.73 30.46
CA ALA A 38 13.43 17.27 31.55
C ALA A 38 13.04 15.90 32.13
N GLU A 39 11.78 15.49 31.95
CA GLU A 39 11.24 14.19 32.38
C GLU A 39 11.70 13.02 31.49
N ASP A 40 12.20 13.32 30.28
CA ASP A 40 12.65 12.31 29.34
C ASP A 40 14.16 12.05 29.46
N PRO A 41 14.63 10.82 29.19
CA PRO A 41 16.05 10.57 29.00
C PRO A 41 16.61 11.48 27.89
N ARG A 42 17.79 12.07 28.14
CA ARG A 42 18.43 13.05 27.24
C ARG A 42 18.67 12.53 25.83
N TRP A 43 18.75 11.21 25.64
CA TRP A 43 18.95 10.55 24.35
C TRP A 43 17.66 10.44 23.51
N THR A 44 16.47 10.54 24.10
CA THR A 44 15.22 10.24 23.39
C THR A 44 14.94 11.21 22.24
N ARG A 45 15.17 12.51 22.46
CA ARG A 45 14.94 13.53 21.44
C ARG A 45 16.00 13.48 20.33
N PRO A 46 17.31 13.35 20.63
CA PRO A 46 18.32 13.08 19.61
C PRO A 46 18.06 11.79 18.80
N ALA A 47 17.67 10.69 19.46
CA ALA A 47 17.33 9.44 18.77
C ALA A 47 16.15 9.62 17.81
N LEU A 48 15.09 10.32 18.23
CA LEU A 48 13.99 10.66 17.33
C LEU A 48 14.49 11.50 16.14
N TRP A 49 15.31 12.52 16.36
CA TRP A 49 15.84 13.33 15.25
C TRP A 49 16.68 12.50 14.28
N ALA A 50 17.54 11.62 14.78
CA ALA A 50 18.32 10.70 13.95
C ALA A 50 17.42 9.78 13.12
N ILE A 51 16.34 9.24 13.71
CA ILE A 51 15.37 8.40 13.00
C ILE A 51 14.63 9.20 11.93
N LEU A 52 14.18 10.43 12.23
CA LEU A 52 13.47 11.27 11.26
C LEU A 52 14.38 11.71 10.12
N LEU A 53 15.66 12.01 10.40
CA LEU A 53 16.66 12.29 9.38
C LEU A 53 16.92 11.06 8.50
N ALA A 54 17.09 9.87 9.10
CA ALA A 54 17.27 8.63 8.36
C ALA A 54 16.05 8.28 7.51
N ALA A 55 14.83 8.40 8.07
CA ALA A 55 13.58 8.18 7.34
C ALA A 55 13.45 9.16 6.17
N THR A 56 13.69 10.46 6.41
CA THR A 56 13.64 11.48 5.34
C THR A 56 14.70 11.22 4.29
N ALA A 57 15.92 10.83 4.68
CA ALA A 57 16.97 10.48 3.74
C ALA A 57 16.55 9.28 2.88
N LEU A 58 16.00 8.21 3.47
CA LEU A 58 15.49 7.05 2.72
C LEU A 58 14.33 7.43 1.78
N TYR A 59 13.40 8.24 2.24
CA TYR A 59 12.21 8.62 1.47
C TYR A 59 12.51 9.67 0.38
N ALA A 60 13.57 10.47 0.55
CA ALA A 60 13.96 11.51 -0.41
C ALA A 60 15.23 11.18 -1.20
N TRP A 61 15.86 10.03 -0.95
CA TRP A 61 17.12 9.66 -1.61
C TRP A 61 16.95 9.68 -3.13
N ASN A 62 17.75 10.46 -3.85
CA ASN A 62 17.69 10.53 -5.32
C ASN A 62 16.25 10.77 -5.87
N ILE A 63 15.42 11.55 -5.16
CA ILE A 63 14.00 11.75 -5.49
C ILE A 63 13.75 12.46 -6.83
N THR A 64 14.78 12.99 -7.48
CA THR A 64 14.66 13.59 -8.82
C THR A 64 14.75 12.56 -9.94
N SER A 65 15.27 11.36 -9.67
CA SER A 65 15.44 10.31 -10.67
C SER A 65 14.27 9.32 -10.77
N ILE A 66 13.33 9.38 -9.82
CA ILE A 66 12.13 8.55 -9.84
C ILE A 66 11.13 9.09 -10.87
N SER A 67 10.34 8.20 -11.48
CA SER A 67 9.25 8.59 -12.39
C SER A 67 7.91 8.74 -11.65
N GLY A 68 7.73 8.03 -10.54
CA GLY A 68 6.47 7.94 -9.81
C GLY A 68 5.35 7.33 -10.65
N ASN A 69 4.12 7.41 -10.15
CA ASN A 69 2.95 6.88 -10.83
C ASN A 69 2.45 7.84 -11.91
N SER A 70 2.64 7.47 -13.18
CA SER A 70 2.26 8.31 -14.32
C SER A 70 0.77 8.65 -14.34
N PHE A 71 -0.10 7.77 -13.86
CA PHE A 71 -1.54 7.98 -13.83
C PHE A 71 -1.95 9.12 -12.90
N TYR A 72 -1.44 9.13 -11.67
CA TYR A 72 -1.70 10.26 -10.76
C TYR A 72 -0.91 11.50 -11.16
N ASN A 73 0.30 11.35 -11.70
CA ASN A 73 1.10 12.47 -12.16
C ASN A 73 0.41 13.23 -13.29
N ALA A 74 -0.22 12.53 -14.25
CA ALA A 74 -0.99 13.14 -15.32
C ALA A 74 -2.20 13.91 -14.78
N ALA A 75 -2.94 13.35 -13.82
CA ALA A 75 -4.05 14.04 -13.19
C ALA A 75 -3.61 15.28 -12.39
N VAL A 76 -2.47 15.20 -11.67
CA VAL A 76 -1.87 16.36 -11.01
C VAL A 76 -1.45 17.41 -12.02
N TYR A 77 -0.78 17.01 -13.11
CA TYR A 77 -0.41 17.92 -14.21
C TYR A 77 -1.63 18.65 -14.75
N SER A 78 -2.67 17.91 -15.10
CA SER A 78 -3.95 18.44 -15.57
C SER A 78 -4.58 19.40 -14.56
N GLY A 79 -4.51 19.07 -13.27
CA GLY A 79 -4.91 19.93 -12.17
C GLY A 79 -4.09 21.21 -12.04
N THR A 80 -2.84 21.27 -12.49
CA THR A 80 -2.07 22.53 -12.58
C THR A 80 -2.55 23.43 -13.69
N LYS A 81 -3.12 22.86 -14.77
CA LYS A 81 -3.61 23.60 -15.95
C LYS A 81 -5.06 24.04 -15.82
N SER A 82 -5.88 23.31 -15.06
CA SER A 82 -7.31 23.57 -14.93
C SER A 82 -7.80 23.37 -13.49
N TRP A 83 -8.46 24.38 -12.92
CA TRP A 83 -9.11 24.25 -11.61
C TRP A 83 -10.28 23.25 -11.63
N LYS A 84 -10.93 23.08 -12.79
CA LYS A 84 -11.94 22.03 -12.98
C LYS A 84 -11.29 20.65 -12.88
N ALA A 85 -10.20 20.42 -13.62
CA ALA A 85 -9.45 19.16 -13.54
C ALA A 85 -8.93 18.90 -12.11
N PHE A 86 -8.44 19.94 -11.44
CA PHE A 86 -8.00 19.88 -10.05
C PHE A 86 -9.12 19.44 -9.10
N PHE A 87 -10.31 20.06 -9.16
CA PHE A 87 -11.44 19.74 -8.29
C PHE A 87 -11.94 18.30 -8.47
N PHE A 88 -12.05 17.83 -9.72
CA PHE A 88 -12.56 16.49 -10.03
C PHE A 88 -11.51 15.38 -9.93
N GLY A 89 -10.21 15.71 -9.95
CA GLY A 89 -9.17 14.70 -10.16
C GLY A 89 -9.22 14.14 -11.59
N ALA A 90 -9.43 15.01 -12.58
CA ALA A 90 -9.48 14.63 -13.99
C ALA A 90 -8.10 14.20 -14.49
N LEU A 91 -8.05 13.14 -15.31
CA LEU A 91 -6.83 12.63 -15.91
C LEU A 91 -6.19 13.66 -16.84
N ASP A 92 -7.01 14.31 -17.66
CA ASP A 92 -6.62 15.31 -18.65
C ASP A 92 -7.22 16.71 -18.33
N SER A 93 -6.60 17.78 -18.82
CA SER A 93 -7.07 19.15 -18.54
C SER A 93 -8.32 19.57 -19.34
N GLY A 94 -8.68 18.82 -20.38
CA GLY A 94 -9.97 18.93 -21.08
C GLY A 94 -11.12 18.32 -20.29
N GLY A 95 -10.82 17.47 -19.29
CA GLY A 95 -11.78 16.95 -18.32
C GLY A 95 -12.69 15.87 -18.89
N PHE A 96 -12.13 14.90 -19.63
CA PHE A 96 -12.89 13.80 -20.20
C PHE A 96 -13.28 12.74 -19.16
N ILE A 97 -12.30 12.30 -18.35
CA ILE A 97 -12.47 11.24 -17.34
C ILE A 97 -11.65 11.54 -16.07
N THR A 98 -12.13 11.11 -14.89
CA THR A 98 -11.38 11.17 -13.62
C THR A 98 -10.45 9.99 -13.45
N VAL A 99 -9.48 10.11 -12.53
CA VAL A 99 -8.81 8.91 -12.00
C VAL A 99 -9.80 8.06 -11.19
N ASP A 100 -9.40 6.83 -10.88
CA ASP A 100 -10.20 5.83 -10.13
C ASP A 100 -10.27 6.10 -8.60
N LYS A 101 -10.05 7.34 -8.17
CA LYS A 101 -9.92 7.72 -6.75
C LYS A 101 -10.45 9.13 -6.46
N PRO A 102 -10.89 9.38 -5.21
CA PRO A 102 -11.21 10.72 -4.78
C PRO A 102 -9.93 11.59 -4.74
N PRO A 103 -10.05 12.89 -4.98
CA PRO A 103 -8.91 13.71 -5.39
C PRO A 103 -8.09 14.29 -4.23
N PHE A 104 -8.32 13.93 -2.96
CA PHE A 104 -7.65 14.60 -1.85
C PHE A 104 -6.11 14.51 -1.91
N ALA A 105 -5.58 13.33 -2.24
CA ALA A 105 -4.14 13.19 -2.45
C ALA A 105 -3.64 14.00 -3.67
N LEU A 106 -4.44 14.03 -4.74
CA LEU A 106 -4.14 14.83 -5.92
C LEU A 106 -4.16 16.33 -5.61
N TRP A 107 -5.03 16.81 -4.72
CA TRP A 107 -5.06 18.20 -4.29
C TRP A 107 -3.79 18.57 -3.54
N VAL A 108 -3.35 17.73 -2.62
CA VAL A 108 -2.11 17.97 -1.88
C VAL A 108 -0.90 18.04 -2.82
N MET A 109 -0.78 17.08 -3.75
CA MET A 109 0.28 17.10 -4.76
C MET A 109 0.14 18.28 -5.74
N GLY A 110 -1.07 18.58 -6.19
CA GLY A 110 -1.36 19.65 -7.14
C GLY A 110 -1.15 21.04 -6.56
N LEU A 111 -1.41 21.26 -5.27
CA LEU A 111 -1.05 22.50 -4.58
C LEU A 111 0.48 22.66 -4.50
N SER A 112 1.20 21.57 -4.19
CA SER A 112 2.67 21.57 -4.24
C SER A 112 3.19 21.91 -5.64
N ALA A 113 2.66 21.26 -6.67
CA ALA A 113 3.03 21.49 -8.06
C ALA A 113 2.65 22.90 -8.58
N ARG A 114 1.54 23.48 -8.09
CA ARG A 114 1.16 24.87 -8.42
C ARG A 114 2.08 25.88 -7.74
N ALA A 115 2.50 25.62 -6.51
CA ALA A 115 3.37 26.53 -5.75
C ALA A 115 4.84 26.45 -6.18
N LEU A 116 5.34 25.26 -6.54
CA LEU A 116 6.76 24.97 -6.77
C LEU A 116 7.08 24.60 -8.23
N GLY A 117 6.09 24.61 -9.11
CA GLY A 117 6.17 24.07 -10.47
C GLY A 117 5.91 22.57 -10.52
N PHE A 118 5.47 22.08 -11.68
CA PHE A 118 5.27 20.65 -11.89
C PHE A 118 6.62 19.95 -12.10
N GLY A 119 6.86 18.89 -11.32
CA GLY A 119 8.06 18.07 -11.43
C GLY A 119 8.08 16.98 -10.36
N THR A 120 8.97 16.01 -10.54
CA THR A 120 9.03 14.80 -9.71
C THR A 120 9.12 15.08 -8.22
N TRP A 121 10.11 15.90 -7.80
CA TRP A 121 10.33 16.13 -6.37
C TRP A 121 9.23 16.99 -5.76
N GLN A 122 8.58 17.86 -6.53
CA GLN A 122 7.45 18.67 -6.08
C GLN A 122 6.23 17.81 -5.77
N LEU A 123 5.98 16.78 -6.58
CA LEU A 123 4.89 15.82 -6.34
C LEU A 123 5.21 14.88 -5.18
N ALA A 124 6.46 14.43 -5.07
CA ALA A 124 6.87 13.49 -4.04
C ALA A 124 7.13 14.15 -2.66
N LEU A 125 7.43 15.45 -2.61
CA LEU A 125 7.71 16.18 -1.37
C LEU A 125 6.59 16.03 -0.31
N PRO A 126 5.30 16.22 -0.63
CA PRO A 126 4.23 15.95 0.33
C PRO A 126 4.20 14.49 0.81
N MET A 127 4.51 13.52 -0.04
CA MET A 127 4.56 12.08 0.33
C MET A 127 5.68 11.80 1.33
N VAL A 128 6.88 12.33 1.08
CA VAL A 128 8.01 12.27 2.01
C VAL A 128 7.64 12.93 3.33
N ALA A 129 7.02 14.11 3.29
CA ALA A 129 6.65 14.86 4.49
C ALA A 129 5.65 14.10 5.37
N VAL A 130 4.59 13.52 4.79
CA VAL A 130 3.61 12.74 5.55
C VAL A 130 4.16 11.37 5.98
N GLY A 131 5.08 10.77 5.21
CA GLY A 131 5.82 9.56 5.59
C GLY A 131 6.68 9.79 6.84
N THR A 132 7.55 10.80 6.82
CA THR A 132 8.35 11.22 8.00
C THR A 132 7.45 11.67 9.15
N GLY A 133 6.37 12.38 8.85
CA GLY A 133 5.35 12.80 9.82
C GLY A 133 4.67 11.61 10.51
N SER A 134 4.43 10.51 9.79
CA SER A 134 3.86 9.27 10.32
C SER A 134 4.80 8.61 11.34
N VAL A 135 6.10 8.59 11.06
CA VAL A 135 7.13 8.11 12.01
C VAL A 135 7.14 8.95 13.29
N ALA A 136 7.13 10.28 13.15
CA ALA A 136 7.10 11.19 14.30
C ALA A 136 5.82 11.05 15.14
N LEU A 137 4.67 10.89 14.48
CA LEU A 137 3.37 10.76 15.12
C LEU A 137 3.25 9.42 15.85
N LEU A 138 3.68 8.32 15.22
CA LEU A 138 3.71 6.99 15.85
C LEU A 138 4.61 6.98 17.09
N HIS A 139 5.82 7.54 16.99
CA HIS A 139 6.73 7.70 18.13
C HIS A 139 6.01 8.42 19.29
N ARG A 140 5.38 9.56 19.02
CA ARG A 140 4.66 10.33 20.05
C ARG A 140 3.54 9.54 20.71
N MET A 141 2.75 8.79 19.93
CA MET A 141 1.64 8.00 20.45
C MET A 141 2.12 6.85 21.34
N VAL A 142 3.13 6.10 20.90
CA VAL A 142 3.68 4.96 21.64
C VAL A 142 4.40 5.44 22.91
N LYS A 143 5.19 6.52 22.81
CA LYS A 143 5.94 7.08 23.95
C LYS A 143 5.06 7.38 25.15
N ARG A 144 3.86 7.90 24.88
CA ARG A 144 2.95 8.37 25.93
C ARG A 144 2.54 7.27 26.91
N ASP A 145 2.30 6.05 26.43
CA ASP A 145 1.81 4.95 27.28
C ASP A 145 2.88 3.91 27.59
N PHE A 146 3.90 3.75 26.73
CA PHE A 146 4.93 2.70 26.85
C PHE A 146 6.35 3.23 27.06
N GLY A 147 6.55 4.55 27.04
CA GLY A 147 7.83 5.18 27.31
C GLY A 147 8.76 5.29 26.08
N PRO A 148 9.94 5.93 26.27
CA PRO A 148 10.81 6.34 25.18
C PRO A 148 11.45 5.18 24.40
N VAL A 149 11.75 4.06 25.06
CA VAL A 149 12.35 2.87 24.39
C VAL A 149 11.36 2.27 23.40
N ALA A 150 10.12 2.00 23.84
CA ALA A 150 9.06 1.46 22.98
C ALA A 150 8.81 2.38 21.76
N ALA A 151 8.80 3.69 22.00
CA ALA A 151 8.60 4.68 20.95
C ALA A 151 9.73 4.70 19.92
N THR A 152 10.97 4.57 20.38
CA THR A 152 12.16 4.54 19.53
C THR A 152 12.16 3.30 18.64
N VAL A 153 11.86 2.14 19.21
CA VAL A 153 11.73 0.88 18.45
C VAL A 153 10.58 0.95 17.44
N ALA A 154 9.42 1.48 17.84
CA ALA A 154 8.28 1.64 16.92
C ALA A 154 8.60 2.62 15.78
N ALA A 155 9.30 3.72 16.07
CA ALA A 155 9.72 4.67 15.05
C ALA A 155 10.71 4.07 14.06
N LEU A 156 11.73 3.34 14.55
CA LEU A 156 12.68 2.60 13.70
C LEU A 156 11.97 1.55 12.85
N ALA A 157 11.07 0.76 13.44
CA ALA A 157 10.33 -0.27 12.73
C ALA A 157 9.50 0.31 11.57
N LEU A 158 8.78 1.42 11.79
CA LEU A 158 8.03 2.06 10.71
C LEU A 158 8.96 2.70 9.67
N ALA A 159 10.03 3.36 10.11
CA ALA A 159 11.01 4.01 9.24
C ALA A 159 11.69 3.03 8.27
N LEU A 160 11.97 1.81 8.76
CA LEU A 160 12.65 0.73 8.04
C LEU A 160 11.69 -0.35 7.51
N THR A 161 10.37 -0.08 7.51
CA THR A 161 9.43 -1.00 6.87
C THR A 161 9.60 -0.90 5.35
N PRO A 162 9.99 -1.97 4.64
CA PRO A 162 10.40 -1.89 3.23
C PRO A 162 9.36 -1.23 2.33
N ILE A 163 8.11 -1.70 2.40
CA ILE A 163 7.05 -1.17 1.54
C ILE A 163 6.68 0.28 1.86
N THR A 164 6.87 0.71 3.12
CA THR A 164 6.67 2.09 3.56
C THR A 164 7.74 3.00 2.95
N VAL A 165 8.98 2.53 2.83
CA VAL A 165 10.03 3.28 2.12
C VAL A 165 9.70 3.38 0.64
N ALA A 166 9.34 2.27 -0.01
CA ALA A 166 9.01 2.25 -1.44
C ALA A 166 7.86 3.22 -1.77
N ILE A 167 6.77 3.17 -1.00
CA ILE A 167 5.56 3.97 -1.28
C ILE A 167 5.69 5.45 -0.91
N ASN A 168 6.50 5.79 0.11
CA ASN A 168 6.77 7.19 0.48
C ASN A 168 7.65 7.92 -0.55
N ARG A 169 8.34 7.14 -1.40
CA ARG A 169 9.12 7.62 -2.55
C ARG A 169 8.28 7.71 -3.82
N ASP A 170 7.00 7.34 -3.79
CA ASP A 170 6.12 7.35 -4.95
C ASP A 170 5.12 8.52 -4.89
N THR A 171 4.31 8.68 -5.93
CA THR A 171 3.21 9.65 -6.03
C THR A 171 1.84 8.99 -5.89
N ASN A 172 1.80 7.83 -5.21
CA ASN A 172 0.58 7.15 -4.84
C ASN A 172 -0.10 7.82 -3.63
N PRO A 173 -1.43 7.62 -3.44
CA PRO A 173 -2.18 8.24 -2.34
C PRO A 173 -1.91 7.63 -0.94
N ASP A 174 -1.29 6.45 -0.87
CA ASP A 174 -1.11 5.68 0.36
C ASP A 174 -0.35 6.41 1.50
N PRO A 175 0.72 7.20 1.26
CA PRO A 175 1.40 7.95 2.32
C PRO A 175 0.46 8.92 3.04
N ILE A 176 -0.38 9.64 2.29
CA ILE A 176 -1.40 10.55 2.86
C ILE A 176 -2.45 9.76 3.64
N LEU A 177 -2.92 8.64 3.08
CA LEU A 177 -3.89 7.76 3.75
C LEU A 177 -3.38 7.33 5.13
N VAL A 178 -2.16 6.78 5.20
CA VAL A 178 -1.56 6.28 6.45
C VAL A 178 -1.41 7.40 7.47
N PHE A 179 -0.94 8.57 7.05
CA PHE A 179 -0.79 9.72 7.94
C PHE A 179 -2.13 10.19 8.52
N LEU A 180 -3.17 10.30 7.69
CA LEU A 180 -4.51 10.68 8.13
C LEU A 180 -5.14 9.65 9.09
N MET A 181 -4.96 8.35 8.83
CA MET A 181 -5.42 7.32 9.76
C MET A 181 -4.67 7.37 11.10
N LEU A 182 -3.38 7.72 11.12
CA LEU A 182 -2.62 7.95 12.35
C LEU A 182 -3.08 9.21 13.11
N LEU A 183 -3.44 10.28 12.40
CA LEU A 183 -4.09 11.45 13.01
C LEU A 183 -5.44 11.06 13.63
N GLY A 184 -6.20 10.22 12.94
CA GLY A 184 -7.40 9.56 13.46
C GLY A 184 -7.12 8.84 14.78
N ALA A 185 -6.12 7.97 14.81
CA ALA A 185 -5.71 7.23 16.02
C ALA A 185 -5.28 8.18 17.17
N ALA A 186 -4.57 9.26 16.85
CA ALA A 186 -4.15 10.26 17.84
C ALA A 186 -5.37 10.96 18.48
N GLY A 187 -6.36 11.35 17.67
CA GLY A 187 -7.63 11.91 18.12
C GLY A 187 -8.41 10.93 19.01
N LEU A 188 -8.54 9.68 18.56
CA LEU A 188 -9.18 8.59 19.29
C LEU A 188 -8.52 8.37 20.66
N PHE A 189 -7.20 8.22 20.71
CA PHE A 189 -6.48 8.01 21.96
C PHE A 189 -6.64 9.17 22.93
N LYS A 190 -6.71 10.41 22.42
CA LYS A 190 -7.02 11.58 23.26
C LYS A 190 -8.47 11.50 23.76
N ALA A 191 -9.42 11.09 22.94
CA ALA A 191 -10.83 10.93 23.31
C ALA A 191 -11.02 9.84 24.38
N VAL A 192 -10.40 8.68 24.21
CA VAL A 192 -10.44 7.55 25.16
C VAL A 192 -9.95 7.99 26.54
N ARG A 193 -8.79 8.65 26.61
CA ARG A 193 -8.19 9.08 27.88
C ARG A 193 -8.93 10.23 28.56
N THR A 194 -9.56 11.11 27.80
CA THR A 194 -10.21 12.32 28.36
C THR A 194 -11.72 12.19 28.50
N GLY A 195 -12.34 11.21 27.85
CA GLY A 195 -13.80 11.09 27.72
C GLY A 195 -14.46 12.26 26.96
N ARG A 196 -13.69 13.13 26.29
CA ARG A 196 -14.20 14.32 25.60
C ARG A 196 -14.64 13.99 24.17
N LEU A 197 -15.66 14.69 23.70
CA LEU A 197 -16.25 14.53 22.37
C LEU A 197 -15.34 15.05 21.25
N MET A 198 -14.85 16.29 21.33
CA MET A 198 -14.16 16.93 20.21
C MET A 198 -12.93 16.16 19.68
N PRO A 199 -12.08 15.53 20.51
CA PRO A 199 -11.01 14.68 19.98
C PRO A 199 -11.52 13.48 19.16
N LEU A 200 -12.69 12.94 19.49
CA LEU A 200 -13.34 11.88 18.72
C LEU A 200 -13.93 12.42 17.40
N VAL A 201 -14.49 13.63 17.42
CA VAL A 201 -14.94 14.31 16.19
C VAL A 201 -13.75 14.55 15.25
N TRP A 202 -12.63 15.07 15.75
CA TRP A 202 -11.42 15.22 14.93
C TRP A 202 -10.82 13.89 14.48
N SER A 203 -10.98 12.83 15.27
CA SER A 203 -10.62 11.47 14.85
C SER A 203 -11.45 11.06 13.63
N ALA A 204 -12.77 11.22 13.70
CA ALA A 204 -13.69 10.92 12.61
C ALA A 204 -13.43 11.76 11.36
N VAL A 205 -13.20 13.07 11.51
CA VAL A 205 -12.87 13.98 10.40
C VAL A 205 -11.58 13.55 9.70
N ALA A 206 -10.54 13.17 10.46
CA ALA A 206 -9.30 12.68 9.87
C ALA A 206 -9.51 11.39 9.05
N ILE A 207 -10.34 10.46 9.54
CA ILE A 207 -10.71 9.26 8.77
C ILE A 207 -11.58 9.61 7.55
N GLY A 208 -12.41 10.65 7.60
CA GLY A 208 -13.16 11.09 6.44
C GLY A 208 -12.30 11.73 5.34
N PHE A 209 -11.24 12.45 5.71
CA PHE A 209 -10.22 12.86 4.74
C PHE A 209 -9.39 11.67 4.23
N ALA A 210 -9.13 10.67 5.07
CA ALA A 210 -8.50 9.43 4.65
C ALA A 210 -9.38 8.69 3.61
N PHE A 211 -10.71 8.72 3.79
CA PHE A 211 -11.68 8.21 2.82
C PHE A 211 -11.63 9.01 1.51
N ASN A 212 -11.56 10.34 1.56
CA ASN A 212 -11.33 11.18 0.36
C ASN A 212 -9.95 11.00 -0.27
N THR A 213 -9.07 10.18 0.32
CA THR A 213 -7.78 9.80 -0.27
C THR A 213 -7.84 8.44 -0.96
N LYS A 214 -8.46 7.43 -0.31
CA LYS A 214 -8.47 6.05 -0.83
C LYS A 214 -9.69 5.23 -0.40
N MET A 215 -10.86 5.87 -0.37
CA MET A 215 -12.18 5.25 -0.18
C MET A 215 -12.23 4.25 0.98
N MET A 216 -12.84 3.08 0.76
CA MET A 216 -13.11 2.04 1.77
C MET A 216 -11.86 1.50 2.46
N GLN A 217 -10.66 1.64 1.87
CA GLN A 217 -9.41 1.25 2.54
C GLN A 217 -9.22 2.05 3.84
N ALA A 218 -9.66 3.31 3.89
CA ALA A 218 -9.60 4.13 5.10
C ALA A 218 -10.48 3.60 6.24
N TYR A 219 -11.50 2.82 5.93
CA TYR A 219 -12.47 2.33 6.91
C TYR A 219 -12.07 1.01 7.57
N VAL A 220 -11.01 0.36 7.09
CA VAL A 220 -10.48 -0.89 7.67
C VAL A 220 -10.14 -0.72 9.16
N VAL A 221 -9.77 0.47 9.61
CA VAL A 221 -9.45 0.76 11.03
C VAL A 221 -10.68 1.04 11.90
N LEU A 222 -11.82 1.41 11.30
CA LEU A 222 -12.98 1.90 12.04
C LEU A 222 -13.57 0.88 13.03
N PRO A 223 -13.66 -0.43 12.73
CA PRO A 223 -14.12 -1.40 13.72
C PRO A 223 -13.28 -1.38 15.00
N ALA A 224 -11.95 -1.29 14.87
CA ALA A 224 -11.06 -1.16 16.02
C ALA A 224 -11.27 0.16 16.77
N PHE A 225 -11.42 1.28 16.05
CA PHE A 225 -11.65 2.59 16.65
C PHE A 225 -12.94 2.63 17.46
N PHE A 226 -14.02 2.13 16.87
CA PHE A 226 -15.34 2.04 17.48
C PHE A 226 -15.29 1.21 18.76
N LEU A 227 -14.75 -0.02 18.68
CA LEU A 227 -14.69 -0.94 19.81
C LEU A 227 -13.80 -0.41 20.95
N VAL A 228 -12.64 0.16 20.62
CA VAL A 228 -11.73 0.74 21.62
C VAL A 228 -12.38 1.93 22.31
N TYR A 229 -13.06 2.82 21.59
CA TYR A 229 -13.76 3.94 22.23
C TYR A 229 -14.92 3.46 23.10
N LEU A 230 -15.78 2.60 22.55
CA LEU A 230 -16.94 2.08 23.24
C LEU A 230 -16.54 1.36 24.54
N TRP A 231 -15.46 0.60 24.52
CA TRP A 231 -15.01 -0.19 25.66
C TRP A 231 -14.14 0.60 26.65
N ALA A 232 -13.07 1.26 26.18
CA ALA A 232 -12.04 1.85 27.03
C ALA A 232 -12.30 3.29 27.49
N ALA A 233 -13.13 4.07 26.78
CA ALA A 233 -13.28 5.49 27.10
C ALA A 233 -13.88 5.73 28.49
N HIS A 234 -13.45 6.80 29.16
CA HIS A 234 -14.04 7.24 30.42
C HIS A 234 -15.48 7.75 30.22
N GLY A 235 -16.34 7.56 31.23
CA GLY A 235 -17.76 7.95 31.20
C GLY A 235 -18.74 6.78 31.14
N SER A 236 -20.02 7.09 31.24
CA SER A 236 -21.12 6.12 31.15
C SER A 236 -21.25 5.55 29.73
N LEU A 237 -21.88 4.38 29.59
CA LEU A 237 -22.14 3.77 28.28
C LEU A 237 -22.97 4.69 27.37
N GLY A 238 -24.05 5.30 27.88
CA GLY A 238 -24.89 6.23 27.11
C GLY A 238 -24.13 7.45 26.58
N ARG A 239 -23.19 8.03 27.35
CA ARG A 239 -22.33 9.12 26.86
C ARG A 239 -21.42 8.65 25.73
N ARG A 240 -20.81 7.46 25.87
CA ARG A 240 -19.94 6.89 24.83
C ARG A 240 -20.70 6.63 23.53
N ILE A 241 -21.91 6.07 23.62
CA ILE A 241 -22.79 5.86 22.46
C ILE A 241 -23.15 7.19 21.79
N ARG A 242 -23.54 8.21 22.57
CA ARG A 242 -23.84 9.54 22.02
C ARG A 242 -22.64 10.17 21.31
N HIS A 243 -21.45 10.06 21.90
CA HIS A 243 -20.24 10.55 21.28
C HIS A 243 -19.91 9.82 19.97
N LEU A 244 -20.10 8.50 19.95
CA LEU A 244 -19.97 7.71 18.73
C LEU A 244 -20.97 8.14 17.66
N ALA A 245 -22.24 8.40 18.02
CA ALA A 245 -23.23 8.90 17.06
C ALA A 245 -22.84 10.25 16.44
N VAL A 246 -22.37 11.20 17.26
CA VAL A 246 -21.87 12.50 16.75
C VAL A 246 -20.63 12.32 15.89
N ALA A 247 -19.70 11.46 16.31
CA ALA A 247 -18.48 11.17 15.54
C ALA A 247 -18.80 10.47 14.21
N THR A 248 -19.75 9.55 14.18
CA THR A 248 -20.25 8.93 12.93
C THR A 248 -20.86 9.97 12.01
N THR A 249 -21.62 10.94 12.53
CA THR A 249 -22.15 12.05 11.72
C THR A 249 -21.01 12.86 11.11
N ALA A 250 -20.01 13.23 11.91
CA ALA A 250 -18.82 13.94 11.42
C ALA A 250 -18.02 13.13 10.40
N LEU A 251 -17.88 11.81 10.59
CA LEU A 251 -17.26 10.90 9.63
C LEU A 251 -18.01 10.94 8.30
N VAL A 252 -19.33 10.72 8.31
CA VAL A 252 -20.15 10.70 7.08
C VAL A 252 -20.04 12.03 6.34
N VAL A 253 -20.19 13.16 7.04
CA VAL A 253 -20.09 14.50 6.42
C VAL A 253 -18.70 14.72 5.81
N SER A 254 -17.64 14.42 6.56
CA SER A 254 -16.26 14.63 6.08
C SER A 254 -15.84 13.64 4.99
N SER A 255 -16.44 12.44 4.92
CA SER A 255 -16.21 11.46 3.86
C SER A 255 -17.00 11.77 2.59
N ALA A 256 -18.29 12.07 2.72
CA ALA A 256 -19.23 12.03 1.59
C ALA A 256 -19.37 13.36 0.84
N TRP A 257 -18.91 14.50 1.39
CA TRP A 257 -19.20 15.81 0.81
C TRP A 257 -18.78 15.94 -0.66
N TRP A 258 -17.57 15.47 -1.03
CA TRP A 258 -17.08 15.58 -2.40
C TRP A 258 -17.88 14.68 -3.35
N MET A 259 -18.13 13.44 -2.95
CA MET A 259 -18.98 12.49 -3.68
C MET A 259 -20.36 13.07 -3.95
N VAL A 260 -21.03 13.60 -2.92
CA VAL A 260 -22.35 14.23 -3.04
C VAL A 260 -22.30 15.42 -3.99
N VAL A 261 -21.32 16.31 -3.86
CA VAL A 261 -21.19 17.47 -4.76
C VAL A 261 -20.97 17.03 -6.21
N VAL A 262 -20.11 16.04 -6.45
CA VAL A 262 -19.81 15.56 -7.81
C VAL A 262 -21.02 14.86 -8.44
N ASP A 263 -21.70 13.99 -7.70
CA ASP A 263 -22.86 13.25 -8.22
C ASP A 263 -24.07 14.17 -8.47
N LEU A 264 -24.18 15.31 -7.76
CA LEU A 264 -25.19 16.34 -8.01
C LEU A 264 -24.89 17.23 -9.23
N ILE A 265 -23.64 17.30 -9.68
CA ILE A 265 -23.28 18.07 -10.88
C ILE A 265 -23.75 17.29 -12.12
N PRO A 266 -24.49 17.92 -13.06
CA PRO A 266 -24.96 17.24 -14.26
C PRO A 266 -23.82 16.56 -15.02
N ALA A 267 -24.03 15.32 -15.49
CA ALA A 267 -23.02 14.52 -16.17
C ALA A 267 -22.40 15.22 -17.41
N SER A 268 -23.16 16.09 -18.09
CA SER A 268 -22.66 16.90 -19.21
C SER A 268 -21.68 18.01 -18.80
N SER A 269 -21.63 18.36 -17.52
CA SER A 269 -20.83 19.46 -16.97
C SER A 269 -19.62 18.99 -16.19
N ARG A 270 -19.43 17.68 -15.98
CA ARG A 270 -18.29 17.08 -15.28
C ARG A 270 -17.60 15.99 -16.11
N PRO A 271 -16.35 15.63 -15.78
CA PRO A 271 -15.72 14.44 -16.35
C PRO A 271 -16.51 13.17 -16.03
N TYR A 272 -16.31 12.13 -16.85
CA TYR A 272 -16.78 10.79 -16.51
C TYR A 272 -16.06 10.28 -15.25
N ILE A 273 -16.77 9.60 -14.34
CA ILE A 273 -16.16 9.03 -13.14
C ILE A 273 -15.49 7.72 -13.49
N GLY A 274 -14.16 7.73 -13.61
CA GLY A 274 -13.38 6.53 -13.93
C GLY A 274 -13.55 5.44 -12.88
N GLY A 275 -13.62 4.17 -13.30
CA GLY A 275 -13.88 3.02 -12.45
C GLY A 275 -15.33 2.88 -11.97
N SER A 276 -16.28 3.51 -12.68
CA SER A 276 -17.73 3.34 -12.46
C SER A 276 -18.43 2.85 -13.74
N THR A 277 -19.54 2.15 -13.54
CA THR A 277 -20.40 1.61 -14.59
C THR A 277 -21.55 2.55 -14.94
N ASP A 278 -21.98 3.39 -14.00
CA ASP A 278 -23.12 4.31 -14.15
C ASP A 278 -22.73 5.79 -14.10
N ASN A 279 -21.42 6.09 -14.17
CA ASN A 279 -20.86 7.44 -14.12
C ASN A 279 -21.11 8.15 -12.76
N THR A 280 -21.21 7.41 -11.66
CA THR A 280 -21.34 7.98 -10.31
C THR A 280 -20.12 7.69 -9.44
N VAL A 281 -19.82 8.60 -8.50
CA VAL A 281 -18.80 8.40 -7.47
C VAL A 281 -19.26 7.33 -6.48
N TRP A 282 -20.56 7.21 -6.22
CA TRP A 282 -21.10 6.13 -5.41
C TRP A 282 -20.69 4.74 -5.94
N ASP A 283 -20.92 4.46 -7.22
CA ASP A 283 -20.52 3.17 -7.83
C ASP A 283 -19.00 2.94 -7.78
N LEU A 284 -18.20 3.99 -8.02
CA LEU A 284 -16.74 3.92 -7.83
C LEU A 284 -16.35 3.49 -6.41
N VAL A 285 -17.04 4.02 -5.39
CA VAL A 285 -16.77 3.77 -3.96
C VAL A 285 -17.14 2.34 -3.56
N ILE A 286 -18.38 1.93 -3.85
CA ILE A 286 -18.94 0.66 -3.34
C ILE A 286 -18.65 -0.51 -4.27
N GLY A 287 -18.62 -0.29 -5.58
CA GLY A 287 -18.32 -1.27 -6.61
C GLY A 287 -16.81 -1.48 -6.71
N TYR A 288 -16.17 -0.80 -7.67
CA TYR A 288 -14.77 -1.04 -8.05
C TYR A 288 -13.77 -0.94 -6.88
N ASN A 289 -13.83 0.10 -6.05
CA ASN A 289 -12.92 0.27 -4.91
C ASN A 289 -13.40 -0.35 -3.59
N GLY A 290 -14.64 -0.84 -3.54
CA GLY A 290 -15.24 -1.44 -2.36
C GLY A 290 -15.26 -2.96 -2.51
N PHE A 291 -16.44 -3.50 -2.80
CA PHE A 291 -16.68 -4.93 -2.87
C PHE A 291 -15.89 -5.62 -3.99
N GLY A 292 -15.63 -4.94 -5.10
CA GLY A 292 -14.81 -5.45 -6.20
C GLY A 292 -13.36 -5.76 -5.78
N ARG A 293 -12.81 -5.04 -4.79
CA ARG A 293 -11.48 -5.33 -4.23
C ARG A 293 -11.48 -6.58 -3.34
N ILE A 294 -12.57 -6.82 -2.61
CA ILE A 294 -12.64 -7.87 -1.60
C ILE A 294 -13.08 -9.21 -2.20
N PHE A 295 -14.12 -9.21 -3.04
CA PHE A 295 -14.77 -10.42 -3.55
C PHE A 295 -14.43 -10.74 -5.02
N GLY A 296 -13.71 -9.84 -5.70
CA GLY A 296 -13.36 -10.02 -7.12
C GLY A 296 -14.57 -10.13 -8.05
N ALA A 297 -14.32 -10.64 -9.26
CA ALA A 297 -15.29 -10.78 -10.35
C ALA A 297 -16.44 -11.78 -10.07
N SER A 298 -16.30 -12.62 -9.03
CA SER A 298 -17.28 -13.64 -8.63
C SER A 298 -18.55 -13.05 -7.98
N SER A 299 -18.57 -11.73 -7.75
CA SER A 299 -19.71 -11.03 -7.17
C SER A 299 -20.57 -10.39 -8.28
N SER A 300 -21.90 -10.52 -8.16
CA SER A 300 -22.90 -9.88 -9.04
C SER A 300 -22.84 -8.35 -9.10
N VAL A 301 -21.89 -7.75 -8.40
CA VAL A 301 -21.68 -6.30 -8.21
C VAL A 301 -20.45 -5.80 -9.01
N GLY A 302 -19.82 -6.64 -9.85
CA GLY A 302 -18.64 -6.20 -10.61
C GLY A 302 -18.14 -7.19 -11.65
N SER A 303 -18.91 -7.40 -12.73
CA SER A 303 -18.50 -8.24 -13.88
C SER A 303 -17.38 -7.62 -14.74
N ALA A 304 -16.91 -6.41 -14.43
CA ALA A 304 -15.97 -5.63 -15.25
C ALA A 304 -14.49 -5.70 -14.81
N GLY A 305 -14.12 -6.62 -13.91
CA GLY A 305 -12.76 -6.67 -13.40
C GLY A 305 -12.22 -8.09 -13.30
N ASN A 306 -11.55 -8.58 -14.35
CA ASN A 306 -10.51 -9.60 -14.14
C ASN A 306 -9.44 -8.97 -13.23
N GLY A 307 -9.64 -9.09 -11.91
CA GLY A 307 -8.81 -8.45 -10.90
C GLY A 307 -7.42 -9.06 -10.93
N ALA A 308 -6.47 -8.41 -11.60
CA ALA A 308 -5.07 -8.81 -11.51
C ALA A 308 -4.61 -8.72 -10.06
N SER A 309 -4.32 -9.87 -9.45
CA SER A 309 -3.66 -9.94 -8.14
C SER A 309 -2.16 -9.96 -8.34
N PHE A 310 -1.51 -8.83 -8.05
CA PHE A 310 -0.06 -8.68 -8.15
C PHE A 310 0.66 -9.14 -6.88
N GLY A 311 -0.06 -9.52 -5.83
CA GLY A 311 0.51 -9.99 -4.56
C GLY A 311 0.41 -11.50 -4.34
N GLY A 312 0.07 -12.27 -5.38
CA GLY A 312 -0.15 -13.71 -5.31
C GLY A 312 -1.58 -14.12 -4.95
N SER A 313 -1.80 -15.42 -4.77
CA SER A 313 -3.12 -15.98 -4.47
C SER A 313 -3.70 -15.43 -3.16
N ALA A 314 -5.04 -15.29 -3.11
CA ALA A 314 -5.75 -14.97 -1.87
C ALA A 314 -5.63 -16.12 -0.89
N GLY A 315 -5.48 -15.79 0.39
CA GLY A 315 -5.40 -16.76 1.46
C GLY A 315 -4.64 -16.22 2.66
N VAL A 316 -4.86 -16.86 3.81
CA VAL A 316 -4.27 -16.44 5.09
C VAL A 316 -2.74 -16.38 5.05
N TYR A 317 -2.08 -17.09 4.14
CA TYR A 317 -0.62 -17.06 3.98
C TYR A 317 -0.12 -16.10 2.91
N ARG A 318 -0.99 -15.34 2.22
CA ARG A 318 -0.57 -14.42 1.14
C ARG A 318 0.58 -13.54 1.58
N LEU A 319 0.48 -12.90 2.74
CA LEU A 319 1.50 -11.98 3.23
C LEU A 319 2.86 -12.65 3.49
N PHE A 320 2.93 -13.97 3.60
CA PHE A 320 4.18 -14.73 3.82
C PHE A 320 4.77 -15.30 2.52
N ASN A 321 4.11 -15.11 1.37
CA ASN A 321 4.57 -15.62 0.08
C ASN A 321 5.81 -14.88 -0.44
N GLU A 322 6.32 -15.33 -1.59
CA GLU A 322 7.52 -14.78 -2.22
C GLU A 322 7.38 -13.29 -2.58
N ILE A 323 6.19 -12.84 -2.97
CA ILE A 323 5.97 -11.48 -3.48
C ILE A 323 5.83 -10.45 -2.36
N THR A 324 5.02 -10.77 -1.35
CA THR A 324 4.63 -9.81 -0.29
C THR A 324 5.39 -10.04 1.03
N GLY A 325 6.02 -11.20 1.21
CA GLY A 325 6.81 -11.54 2.39
C GLY A 325 7.89 -10.52 2.70
N GLY A 326 8.74 -10.22 1.70
CA GLY A 326 9.79 -9.21 1.81
C GLY A 326 9.29 -7.77 1.95
N GLN A 327 8.01 -7.51 1.70
CA GLN A 327 7.42 -6.16 1.76
C GLN A 327 7.02 -5.77 3.18
N ILE A 328 6.47 -6.70 3.97
CA ILE A 328 5.84 -6.36 5.27
C ILE A 328 5.99 -7.41 6.38
N SER A 329 6.27 -8.67 6.06
CA SER A 329 6.05 -9.78 7.00
C SER A 329 7.15 -10.00 8.02
N TRP A 330 8.27 -9.28 7.91
CA TRP A 330 9.44 -9.35 8.80
C TRP A 330 9.09 -9.36 10.28
N LEU A 331 8.24 -8.42 10.71
CA LEU A 331 7.90 -8.21 12.12
C LEU A 331 6.51 -8.77 12.50
N ILE A 332 5.81 -9.42 11.56
CA ILE A 332 4.49 -10.02 11.84
C ILE A 332 4.57 -11.09 12.95
N PRO A 333 5.51 -12.06 12.92
CA PRO A 333 5.59 -13.07 13.98
C PRO A 333 5.79 -12.44 15.36
N PHE A 334 6.69 -11.46 15.48
CA PHE A 334 6.93 -10.74 16.72
C PHE A 334 5.69 -9.96 17.17
N ALA A 335 5.07 -9.20 16.27
CA ALA A 335 3.90 -8.38 16.58
C ALA A 335 2.71 -9.22 17.04
N ALA A 336 2.48 -10.39 16.41
CA ALA A 336 1.42 -11.31 16.79
C ALA A 336 1.65 -11.88 18.20
N ILE A 337 2.85 -12.38 18.49
CA ILE A 337 3.21 -12.92 19.81
C ILE A 337 3.11 -11.81 20.87
N ALA A 338 3.63 -10.62 20.58
CA ALA A 338 3.62 -9.50 21.50
C ALA A 338 2.22 -8.95 21.77
N LEU A 339 1.32 -8.95 20.77
CA LEU A 339 -0.08 -8.61 20.93
C LEU A 339 -0.79 -9.58 21.86
N ILE A 340 -0.71 -10.89 21.57
CA ILE A 340 -1.39 -11.93 22.35
C ILE A 340 -0.89 -11.92 23.79
N ALA A 341 0.44 -11.97 23.98
CA ALA A 341 1.04 -11.95 25.30
C ALA A 341 0.74 -10.64 26.05
N GLY A 342 0.83 -9.49 25.37
CA GLY A 342 0.51 -8.18 25.95
C GLY A 342 -0.94 -8.11 26.45
N LEU A 343 -1.90 -8.59 25.66
CA LEU A 343 -3.31 -8.62 26.06
C LEU A 343 -3.56 -9.59 27.23
N ILE A 344 -2.90 -10.76 27.25
CA ILE A 344 -2.97 -11.70 28.38
C ILE A 344 -2.40 -11.07 29.65
N LEU A 345 -1.21 -10.43 29.57
CA LEU A 345 -0.56 -9.77 30.69
C LEU A 345 -1.41 -8.61 31.25
N ARG A 346 -2.19 -7.94 30.40
CA ARG A 346 -3.10 -6.85 30.78
C ARG A 346 -4.54 -7.29 30.96
N GLY A 347 -4.86 -8.58 30.90
CA GLY A 347 -6.24 -9.07 30.88
C GLY A 347 -7.05 -8.68 32.12
N ARG A 348 -6.38 -8.56 33.27
CA ARG A 348 -6.97 -8.10 34.55
C ARG A 348 -6.87 -6.59 34.79
N ALA A 349 -6.23 -5.84 33.90
CA ALA A 349 -6.18 -4.39 34.02
C ALA A 349 -7.59 -3.80 33.84
N PRO A 350 -7.92 -2.70 34.54
CA PRO A 350 -9.20 -2.01 34.38
C PRO A 350 -9.48 -1.68 32.91
N ARG A 351 -10.76 -1.61 32.53
CA ARG A 351 -11.15 -1.29 31.14
C ARG A 351 -10.54 0.01 30.60
N THR A 352 -10.31 0.98 31.47
CA THR A 352 -9.76 2.30 31.13
C THR A 352 -8.24 2.32 31.11
N ASP A 353 -7.60 1.16 31.22
CA ASP A 353 -6.15 1.05 31.15
C ASP A 353 -5.63 1.47 29.77
N ALA A 354 -4.78 2.50 29.74
CA ALA A 354 -4.31 3.09 28.49
C ALA A 354 -3.44 2.11 27.67
N LYS A 355 -2.60 1.31 28.33
CA LYS A 355 -1.76 0.31 27.65
C LYS A 355 -2.61 -0.79 27.00
N ARG A 356 -3.62 -1.29 27.70
CA ARG A 356 -4.58 -2.27 27.14
C ARG A 356 -5.37 -1.68 25.97
N ALA A 357 -5.88 -0.46 26.11
CA ALA A 357 -6.58 0.23 25.01
C ALA A 357 -5.67 0.41 23.78
N ALA A 358 -4.39 0.74 23.99
CA ALA A 358 -3.41 0.84 22.91
C ALA A 358 -3.11 -0.50 22.24
N LEU A 359 -2.94 -1.59 23.01
CA LEU A 359 -2.76 -2.93 22.45
C LEU A 359 -4.00 -3.37 21.64
N MET A 360 -5.21 -3.05 22.12
CA MET A 360 -6.44 -3.31 21.39
C MET A 360 -6.53 -2.51 20.09
N LEU A 361 -6.13 -1.23 20.11
CA LEU A 361 -6.15 -0.40 18.89
C LEU A 361 -5.13 -0.90 17.87
N TRP A 362 -3.86 -1.06 18.26
CA TRP A 362 -2.80 -1.48 17.36
C TRP A 362 -2.95 -2.93 16.90
N GLY A 363 -3.46 -3.79 17.78
CA GLY A 363 -3.83 -5.16 17.44
C GLY A 363 -5.00 -5.24 16.49
N GLY A 364 -6.08 -4.51 16.76
CA GLY A 364 -7.23 -4.43 15.85
C GLY A 364 -6.83 -3.84 14.49
N TRP A 365 -6.01 -2.78 14.48
CA TRP A 365 -5.42 -2.21 13.27
C TRP A 365 -4.64 -3.26 12.48
N PHE A 366 -3.71 -3.97 13.13
CA PHE A 366 -2.89 -4.99 12.50
C PHE A 366 -3.75 -6.14 11.93
N VAL A 367 -4.64 -6.71 12.75
CA VAL A 367 -5.45 -7.87 12.37
C VAL A 367 -6.44 -7.55 11.25
N LEU A 368 -7.13 -6.41 11.32
CA LEU A 368 -8.11 -6.03 10.29
C LEU A 368 -7.46 -5.81 8.94
N HIS A 369 -6.31 -5.11 8.89
CA HIS A 369 -5.55 -4.97 7.65
C HIS A 369 -4.97 -6.29 7.17
N TYR A 370 -4.43 -7.11 8.08
CA TYR A 370 -3.91 -8.43 7.74
C TYR A 370 -4.98 -9.26 7.01
N LEU A 371 -6.17 -9.40 7.62
CA LEU A 371 -7.26 -10.20 7.06
C LEU A 371 -7.76 -9.62 5.74
N THR A 372 -7.94 -8.29 5.67
CA THR A 372 -8.39 -7.62 4.45
C THR A 372 -7.41 -7.87 3.29
N PHE A 373 -6.12 -7.68 3.52
CA PHE A 373 -5.11 -7.82 2.46
C PHE A 373 -4.79 -9.27 2.12
N ALA A 374 -4.84 -10.18 3.10
CA ALA A 374 -4.65 -11.60 2.87
C ALA A 374 -5.80 -12.22 2.05
N LEU A 375 -7.04 -11.80 2.32
CA LEU A 375 -8.25 -12.42 1.77
C LEU A 375 -8.85 -11.70 0.56
N ALA A 376 -8.40 -10.49 0.22
CA ALA A 376 -8.92 -9.76 -0.94
C ALA A 376 -8.74 -10.55 -2.26
N GLU A 377 -9.83 -10.88 -2.93
CA GLU A 377 -9.84 -11.65 -4.19
C GLU A 377 -9.75 -10.77 -5.45
N GLY A 378 -10.03 -9.48 -5.32
CA GLY A 378 -9.95 -8.52 -6.43
C GLY A 378 -8.53 -8.01 -6.68
N THR A 379 -8.43 -6.87 -7.40
CA THR A 379 -7.14 -6.24 -7.72
C THR A 379 -6.38 -5.87 -6.44
N PHE A 380 -5.25 -6.53 -6.24
CA PHE A 380 -4.39 -6.37 -5.08
C PHE A 380 -2.96 -6.01 -5.51
N HIS A 381 -2.47 -4.88 -5.01
CA HIS A 381 -1.07 -4.50 -5.17
C HIS A 381 -0.30 -4.71 -3.86
N PRO A 382 0.95 -5.21 -3.91
CA PRO A 382 1.80 -5.37 -2.74
C PRO A 382 1.90 -4.12 -1.86
N TYR A 383 1.90 -2.91 -2.44
CA TYR A 383 2.03 -1.68 -1.67
C TYR A 383 0.86 -1.36 -0.73
N TYR A 384 -0.31 -1.97 -0.91
CA TYR A 384 -1.46 -1.76 -0.03
C TYR A 384 -1.15 -2.09 1.43
N VAL A 385 -0.25 -3.06 1.66
CA VAL A 385 0.10 -3.52 3.00
C VAL A 385 0.84 -2.48 3.83
N THR A 386 1.30 -1.35 3.24
CA THR A 386 1.85 -0.22 4.00
C THR A 386 0.86 0.29 5.06
N ALA A 387 -0.45 0.22 4.78
CA ALA A 387 -1.48 0.61 5.74
C ALA A 387 -1.46 -0.22 7.02
N MET A 388 -0.92 -1.44 6.99
CA MET A 388 -0.75 -2.31 8.15
C MET A 388 0.50 -1.95 8.99
N ALA A 389 1.50 -1.31 8.39
CA ALA A 389 2.82 -1.07 9.00
C ALA A 389 2.77 -0.36 10.36
N PRO A 390 1.92 0.67 10.60
CA PRO A 390 1.89 1.32 11.90
C PRO A 390 1.44 0.40 13.04
N GLY A 391 0.50 -0.51 12.79
CA GLY A 391 0.07 -1.52 13.77
C GLY A 391 1.21 -2.46 14.15
N ILE A 392 1.92 -2.99 13.15
CA ILE A 392 3.09 -3.86 13.36
C ILE A 392 4.19 -3.13 14.14
N ALA A 393 4.55 -1.92 13.70
CA ALA A 393 5.59 -1.12 14.32
C ALA A 393 5.26 -0.74 15.78
N ALA A 394 4.00 -0.35 16.04
CA ALA A 394 3.54 -0.07 17.39
C ALA A 394 3.64 -1.31 18.29
N LEU A 395 3.22 -2.48 17.80
CA LEU A 395 3.26 -3.74 18.55
C LEU A 395 4.71 -4.22 18.78
N ALA A 396 5.61 -4.02 17.81
CA ALA A 396 7.02 -4.31 17.97
C ALA A 396 7.65 -3.49 19.11
N GLY A 397 7.37 -2.18 19.15
CA GLY A 397 7.87 -1.30 20.22
C GLY A 397 7.17 -1.50 21.57
N ALA A 398 5.86 -1.30 21.61
CA ALA A 398 5.05 -1.36 22.83
C ALA A 398 4.99 -2.77 23.42
N GLY A 399 4.75 -3.77 22.56
CA GLY A 399 4.72 -5.16 22.93
C GLY A 399 6.11 -5.68 23.29
N GLY A 400 7.16 -5.28 22.58
CA GLY A 400 8.55 -5.65 22.90
C GLY A 400 8.98 -5.21 24.30
N VAL A 401 8.71 -3.95 24.69
CA VAL A 401 8.99 -3.48 26.07
C VAL A 401 8.13 -4.20 27.10
N THR A 402 6.87 -4.53 26.77
CA THR A 402 5.99 -5.29 27.67
C THR A 402 6.53 -6.71 27.89
N LEU A 403 6.98 -7.38 26.83
CA LEU A 403 7.61 -8.69 26.89
C LEU A 403 8.94 -8.65 27.65
N TYR A 404 9.74 -7.59 27.46
CA TYR A 404 10.99 -7.40 28.19
C TYR A 404 10.77 -7.23 29.70
N GLN A 405 9.76 -6.47 30.11
CA GLN A 405 9.38 -6.35 31.52
C GLN A 405 8.93 -7.70 32.09
N ALA A 406 8.04 -8.41 31.39
CA ALA A 406 7.59 -9.73 31.80
C ALA A 406 8.72 -10.77 31.84
N PHE A 407 9.70 -10.66 30.96
CA PHE A 407 10.91 -11.47 30.94
C PHE A 407 11.77 -11.25 32.18
N ARG A 408 12.01 -9.99 32.56
CA ARG A 408 12.78 -9.65 33.76
C ARG A 408 12.09 -10.13 35.04
N GLU A 409 10.79 -9.88 35.18
CA GLU A 409 9.98 -10.38 36.28
C GLU A 409 10.03 -11.91 36.38
N GLY A 410 9.85 -12.60 35.26
CA GLY A 410 9.90 -14.07 35.22
C GLY A 410 11.29 -14.64 35.49
N SER A 411 12.37 -13.86 35.29
CA SER A 411 13.76 -14.26 35.56
C SER A 411 14.15 -14.06 37.02
N ALA A 412 13.55 -13.08 37.69
CA ALA A 412 13.66 -12.94 39.14
C ALA A 412 12.99 -14.13 39.87
N ALA A 413 11.88 -14.66 39.34
CA ALA A 413 11.12 -15.77 39.93
C ALA A 413 11.77 -17.17 39.83
N THR A 414 12.94 -17.29 39.20
CA THR A 414 13.59 -18.59 38.91
C THR A 414 14.30 -19.24 40.10
N GLY A 415 14.41 -18.57 41.26
CA GLY A 415 15.06 -19.12 42.46
C GLY A 415 14.24 -19.13 43.75
N ALA A 416 12.92 -18.91 43.67
CA ALA A 416 11.99 -19.10 44.79
C ALA A 416 11.28 -20.46 44.68
N PRO A 417 10.95 -21.18 45.77
CA PRO A 417 10.20 -22.45 45.71
C PRO A 417 8.79 -22.22 45.12
N PRO A 418 8.35 -23.00 44.12
CA PRO A 418 7.26 -22.59 43.23
C PRO A 418 5.89 -22.56 43.92
N ALA A 419 5.37 -21.36 44.19
CA ALA A 419 3.93 -21.16 44.38
C ALA A 419 3.19 -21.13 43.02
N ARG A 420 1.88 -21.43 42.98
CA ARG A 420 1.06 -21.37 41.72
C ARG A 420 1.09 -20.02 41.01
N ALA A 421 1.29 -18.91 41.74
CA ALA A 421 1.46 -17.59 41.15
C ALA A 421 2.84 -17.41 40.48
N GLU A 422 3.87 -18.05 41.04
CA GLU A 422 5.24 -18.00 40.56
C GLU A 422 5.46 -18.92 39.35
N SER A 423 4.75 -20.05 39.24
CA SER A 423 4.80 -20.91 38.05
C SER A 423 4.30 -20.17 36.79
N ARG A 424 3.22 -19.40 36.91
CA ARG A 424 2.74 -18.50 35.86
C ARG A 424 3.71 -17.37 35.56
N ALA A 425 4.41 -16.83 36.56
CA ALA A 425 5.43 -15.81 36.37
C ALA A 425 6.69 -16.36 35.65
N ARG A 426 7.11 -17.59 35.98
CA ARG A 426 8.23 -18.28 35.31
C ARG A 426 7.94 -18.54 33.83
N GLY A 427 6.70 -18.93 33.48
CA GLY A 427 6.29 -19.14 32.08
C GLY A 427 6.43 -17.90 31.21
N ARG A 428 6.21 -16.70 31.77
CA ARG A 428 6.36 -15.42 31.05
C ARG A 428 7.79 -15.13 30.60
N GLY A 429 8.77 -15.69 31.31
CA GLY A 429 10.19 -15.57 31.00
C GLY A 429 10.64 -16.21 29.68
N TRP A 430 9.78 -17.02 29.05
CA TRP A 430 10.11 -17.70 27.79
C TRP A 430 9.55 -17.00 26.55
N VAL A 431 8.57 -16.11 26.72
CA VAL A 431 7.86 -15.50 25.60
C VAL A 431 8.76 -14.58 24.77
N LEU A 432 9.61 -13.77 25.42
CA LEU A 432 10.52 -12.88 24.70
C LEU A 432 11.58 -13.65 23.89
N PRO A 433 12.35 -14.60 24.44
CA PRO A 433 13.27 -15.41 23.65
C PRO A 433 12.59 -16.13 22.49
N ALA A 434 11.40 -16.72 22.71
CA ALA A 434 10.65 -17.40 21.66
C ALA A 434 10.19 -16.45 20.55
N ALA A 435 9.72 -15.24 20.90
CA ALA A 435 9.33 -14.22 19.93
C ALA A 435 10.52 -13.77 19.06
N VAL A 436 11.69 -13.57 19.68
CA VAL A 436 12.92 -13.19 18.98
C VAL A 436 13.39 -14.34 18.08
N ALA A 437 13.46 -15.57 18.59
CA ALA A 437 13.89 -16.73 17.82
C ALA A 437 12.99 -16.98 16.59
N THR A 438 11.67 -16.96 16.77
CA THR A 438 10.70 -17.18 15.69
C THR A 438 10.84 -16.11 14.61
N SER A 439 11.01 -14.85 15.01
CA SER A 439 11.08 -13.73 14.07
C SER A 439 12.44 -13.64 13.37
N ALA A 440 13.53 -13.97 14.06
CA ALA A 440 14.86 -14.07 13.46
C ALA A 440 14.92 -15.23 12.44
N ALA A 441 14.36 -16.40 12.78
CA ALA A 441 14.24 -17.51 11.84
C ALA A 441 13.42 -17.11 10.61
N TRP A 442 12.30 -16.41 10.79
CA TRP A 442 11.50 -15.91 9.68
C TRP A 442 12.26 -14.88 8.82
N ALA A 443 13.03 -13.98 9.43
CA ALA A 443 13.87 -13.03 8.71
C ALA A 443 14.95 -13.73 7.88
N ILE A 444 15.55 -14.83 8.39
CA ILE A 444 16.48 -15.66 7.63
C ILE A 444 15.78 -16.29 6.43
N VAL A 445 14.57 -16.86 6.59
CA VAL A 445 13.79 -17.41 5.48
C VAL A 445 13.55 -16.35 4.39
N LEU A 446 13.19 -15.12 4.78
CA LEU A 446 13.00 -14.02 3.82
C LEU A 446 14.29 -13.61 3.10
N LEU A 447 15.44 -13.64 3.79
CA LEU A 447 16.74 -13.29 3.20
C LEU A 447 17.27 -14.41 2.29
N GLN A 448 17.00 -15.67 2.63
CA GLN A 448 17.36 -16.81 1.78
C GLN A 448 16.66 -16.78 0.42
N ARG A 449 15.44 -16.23 0.34
CA ARG A 449 14.71 -16.03 -0.93
C ARG A 449 15.42 -15.07 -1.89
N VAL A 450 16.28 -14.19 -1.37
CA VAL A 450 17.09 -13.24 -2.15
C VAL A 450 18.59 -13.54 -2.06
N SER A 451 18.97 -14.74 -1.61
CA SER A 451 20.38 -15.11 -1.54
C SER A 451 21.02 -15.01 -2.92
N GLY A 452 22.20 -14.40 -2.99
CA GLY A 452 22.89 -14.10 -4.25
C GLY A 452 22.45 -12.82 -4.97
N SER A 453 21.41 -12.10 -4.49
CA SER A 453 20.95 -10.83 -5.11
C SER A 453 21.82 -9.61 -4.76
N GLY A 454 23.00 -9.82 -4.19
CA GLY A 454 23.95 -8.77 -3.83
C GLY A 454 24.43 -8.84 -2.38
N THR A 455 25.61 -8.25 -2.13
CA THR A 455 26.32 -8.31 -0.84
C THR A 455 25.49 -7.77 0.32
N LEU A 456 24.60 -6.80 0.09
CA LEU A 456 23.76 -6.21 1.13
C LEU A 456 22.86 -7.24 1.82
N TYR A 457 22.26 -8.16 1.06
CA TYR A 457 21.36 -9.17 1.61
C TYR A 457 22.13 -10.28 2.33
N THR A 458 23.29 -10.68 1.81
CA THR A 458 24.19 -11.62 2.48
C THR A 458 24.68 -11.08 3.82
N VAL A 459 25.07 -9.79 3.87
CA VAL A 459 25.47 -9.14 5.12
C VAL A 459 24.29 -9.07 6.08
N ALA A 460 23.09 -8.72 5.60
CA ALA A 460 21.90 -8.73 6.43
C ALA A 460 21.61 -10.13 7.00
N GLU A 461 21.72 -11.19 6.20
CA GLU A 461 21.50 -12.57 6.65
C GLU A 461 22.48 -12.97 7.76
N ILE A 462 23.78 -12.68 7.56
CA ILE A 462 24.82 -12.92 8.58
C ILE A 462 24.53 -12.12 9.85
N VAL A 463 24.18 -10.84 9.72
CA VAL A 463 23.86 -9.99 10.86
C VAL A 463 22.64 -10.53 11.62
N VAL A 464 21.57 -10.93 10.93
CA VAL A 464 20.39 -11.55 11.55
C VAL A 464 20.78 -12.84 12.28
N GLY A 465 21.55 -13.73 11.64
CA GLY A 465 21.98 -15.00 12.22
C GLY A 465 22.83 -14.82 13.49
N VAL A 466 23.85 -13.96 13.42
CA VAL A 466 24.75 -13.68 14.55
C VAL A 466 24.01 -12.96 15.68
N THR A 467 23.36 -11.83 15.38
CA THR A 467 22.71 -11.02 16.43
C THR A 467 21.46 -11.69 16.99
N GLY A 468 20.73 -12.48 16.20
CA GLY A 468 19.61 -13.31 16.64
C GLY A 468 20.06 -14.41 17.60
N THR A 469 21.17 -15.09 17.28
CA THR A 469 21.77 -16.11 18.17
C THR A 469 22.26 -15.47 19.47
N VAL A 470 22.98 -14.35 19.39
CA VAL A 470 23.45 -13.59 20.56
C VAL A 470 22.27 -13.12 21.42
N ALA A 471 21.18 -12.66 20.80
CA ALA A 471 19.99 -12.22 21.52
C ALA A 471 19.34 -13.39 22.28
N VAL A 472 19.10 -14.52 21.63
CA VAL A 472 18.45 -15.67 22.27
C VAL A 472 19.33 -16.25 23.37
N LEU A 473 20.59 -16.57 23.06
CA LEU A 473 21.52 -17.13 24.06
C LEU A 473 21.80 -16.15 25.20
N GLY A 474 21.95 -14.87 24.90
CA GLY A 474 22.17 -13.82 25.90
C GLY A 474 20.96 -13.62 26.82
N LEU A 475 19.74 -13.69 26.29
CA LEU A 475 18.53 -13.68 27.12
C LEU A 475 18.49 -14.93 28.01
N LEU A 476 18.71 -16.12 27.46
CA LEU A 476 18.70 -17.36 28.24
C LEU A 476 19.78 -17.36 29.34
N ALA A 477 21.02 -17.03 28.98
CA ALA A 477 22.11 -16.91 29.94
C ALA A 477 21.81 -15.82 30.98
N GLY A 478 21.32 -14.64 30.57
CA GLY A 478 20.94 -13.55 31.47
C GLY A 478 19.84 -13.94 32.45
N ARG A 479 18.87 -14.75 32.00
CA ARG A 479 17.79 -15.31 32.83
C ARG A 479 18.33 -16.18 33.96
N PHE A 480 19.25 -17.09 33.67
CA PHE A 480 19.78 -18.04 34.67
C PHE A 480 20.91 -17.43 35.52
N THR A 481 21.71 -16.53 34.96
CA THR A 481 22.81 -15.84 35.68
C THR A 481 22.36 -14.58 36.42
N ARG A 482 21.14 -14.08 36.16
CA ARG A 482 20.57 -12.85 36.71
C ARG A 482 21.39 -11.58 36.41
N ARG A 483 22.16 -11.58 35.33
CA ARG A 483 22.98 -10.43 34.91
C ARG A 483 22.17 -9.46 34.05
N GLU A 484 21.69 -8.38 34.66
CA GLU A 484 20.86 -7.35 33.99
C GLU A 484 21.55 -6.67 32.80
N GLY A 485 22.87 -6.45 32.88
CA GLY A 485 23.65 -5.90 31.76
C GLY A 485 23.62 -6.81 30.53
N LEU A 486 23.68 -8.13 30.73
CA LEU A 486 23.61 -9.12 29.65
C LEU A 486 22.21 -9.15 29.03
N ILE A 487 21.16 -9.06 29.84
CA ILE A 487 19.76 -8.98 29.37
C ILE A 487 19.53 -7.73 28.53
N GLY A 488 20.07 -6.57 28.96
CA GLY A 488 20.01 -5.32 28.20
C GLY A 488 20.75 -5.41 26.86
N PHE A 489 21.96 -5.95 26.84
CA PHE A 489 22.73 -6.17 25.62
C PHE A 489 22.02 -7.13 24.65
N ALA A 490 21.49 -8.25 25.15
CA ALA A 490 20.75 -9.22 24.36
C ALA A 490 19.46 -8.63 23.75
N ALA A 491 18.78 -7.73 24.48
CA ALA A 491 17.63 -7.01 23.94
C ALA A 491 18.02 -6.03 22.83
N LEU A 492 19.17 -5.37 22.92
CA LEU A 492 19.71 -4.54 21.83
C LEU A 492 20.04 -5.40 20.59
N ALA A 493 20.71 -6.54 20.80
CA ALA A 493 21.01 -7.50 19.74
C ALA A 493 19.72 -7.99 19.06
N ALA A 494 18.63 -8.21 19.81
CA ALA A 494 17.33 -8.58 19.25
C ALA A 494 16.78 -7.48 18.33
N VAL A 495 16.88 -6.20 18.72
CA VAL A 495 16.43 -5.09 17.86
C VAL A 495 17.22 -5.06 16.54
N VAL A 496 18.54 -5.29 16.59
CA VAL A 496 19.38 -5.37 15.39
C VAL A 496 18.96 -6.56 14.52
N ALA A 497 18.80 -7.75 15.10
CA ALA A 497 18.39 -8.96 14.39
C ALA A 497 17.05 -8.79 13.66
N LEU A 498 16.09 -8.13 14.30
CA LEU A 498 14.75 -7.97 13.73
C LEU A 498 14.63 -6.85 12.70
N LEU A 499 15.59 -5.92 12.65
CA LEU A 499 15.56 -4.77 11.74
C LEU A 499 16.60 -4.83 10.60
N ALA A 500 17.61 -5.71 10.69
CA ALA A 500 18.64 -5.82 9.65
C ALA A 500 18.08 -6.20 8.26
N GLY A 501 17.18 -7.19 8.20
CA GLY A 501 16.49 -7.57 6.96
C GLY A 501 15.61 -6.45 6.38
N PRO A 502 14.67 -5.88 7.16
CA PRO A 502 13.90 -4.70 6.74
C PRO A 502 14.77 -3.52 6.27
N ALA A 503 15.88 -3.25 6.96
CA ALA A 503 16.81 -2.19 6.59
C ALA A 503 17.47 -2.44 5.23
N ALA A 504 17.92 -3.68 4.96
CA ALA A 504 18.50 -4.04 3.66
C ALA A 504 17.51 -3.83 2.50
N TYR A 505 16.27 -4.31 2.65
CA TYR A 505 15.22 -4.08 1.64
C TYR A 505 14.86 -2.60 1.50
N SER A 506 14.82 -1.85 2.61
CA SER A 506 14.57 -0.41 2.61
C SER A 506 15.65 0.38 1.88
N VAL A 507 16.91 0.02 2.05
CA VAL A 507 18.03 0.62 1.32
C VAL A 507 17.90 0.33 -0.17
N SER A 508 17.57 -0.90 -0.56
CA SER A 508 17.33 -1.23 -1.97
C SER A 508 16.15 -0.47 -2.56
N ALA A 509 15.04 -0.31 -1.83
CA ALA A 509 13.93 0.55 -2.27
C ALA A 509 14.36 2.00 -2.50
N ALA A 510 15.37 2.48 -1.75
CA ALA A 510 15.92 3.82 -1.89
C ALA A 510 16.90 3.96 -3.08
N THR A 511 17.63 2.90 -3.43
CA THR A 511 18.72 2.96 -4.41
C THR A 511 18.42 2.30 -5.76
N SER A 512 17.37 1.49 -5.84
CA SER A 512 16.95 0.80 -7.06
C SER A 512 15.79 1.56 -7.73
N ALA A 513 15.71 1.48 -9.07
CA ALA A 513 14.57 1.99 -9.81
C ALA A 513 13.32 1.17 -9.46
N THR A 514 12.24 1.84 -9.06
CA THR A 514 10.96 1.20 -8.75
C THR A 514 9.92 1.50 -9.82
N ASN A 515 9.01 0.55 -10.06
CA ASN A 515 7.86 0.78 -10.92
C ASN A 515 6.84 1.66 -10.17
N GLY A 516 6.58 2.87 -10.68
CA GLY A 516 5.70 3.82 -9.99
C GLY A 516 4.22 3.40 -9.90
N THR A 517 3.76 2.54 -10.81
CA THR A 517 2.39 2.00 -10.75
C THR A 517 2.25 0.98 -9.63
N ASN A 518 3.27 0.15 -9.43
CA ASN A 518 3.29 -0.91 -8.44
C ASN A 518 4.64 -0.97 -7.71
N PRO A 519 4.92 0.02 -6.83
CA PRO A 519 6.19 0.09 -6.12
C PRO A 519 6.35 -1.08 -5.16
N THR A 520 7.53 -1.69 -5.19
CA THR A 520 7.98 -2.76 -4.29
C THR A 520 9.39 -2.47 -3.81
N ALA A 521 9.76 -3.05 -2.67
CA ALA A 521 11.08 -2.97 -2.09
C ALA A 521 11.88 -4.26 -2.32
N GLY A 522 13.20 -4.14 -2.48
CA GLY A 522 14.09 -5.27 -2.67
C GLY A 522 14.02 -5.89 -4.07
N PRO A 523 14.72 -7.01 -4.29
CA PRO A 523 14.75 -7.73 -5.56
C PRO A 523 13.40 -8.38 -5.85
N SER A 524 13.12 -8.69 -7.11
CA SER A 524 11.93 -9.44 -7.50
C SER A 524 12.04 -10.90 -7.03
N THR A 525 11.32 -11.26 -5.98
CA THR A 525 11.18 -12.63 -5.48
C THR A 525 9.82 -13.20 -5.92
N GLY A 526 9.81 -13.94 -7.02
CA GLY A 526 8.62 -14.63 -7.53
C GLY A 526 8.28 -14.31 -8.99
N GLY A 527 7.58 -15.24 -9.67
CA GLY A 527 7.15 -15.10 -11.08
C GLY A 527 5.98 -14.15 -11.31
N GLY A 528 5.64 -13.30 -10.33
CA GLY A 528 4.65 -12.24 -10.48
C GLY A 528 5.26 -11.09 -11.28
N MET A 529 4.50 -10.56 -12.23
CA MET A 529 4.94 -9.48 -13.12
C MET A 529 5.22 -8.20 -12.33
N GLY A 530 6.47 -8.05 -11.86
CA GLY A 530 6.92 -6.94 -11.03
C GLY A 530 8.43 -6.76 -11.15
N GLY A 531 8.85 -5.71 -11.86
CA GLY A 531 10.23 -5.24 -11.91
C GLY A 531 11.00 -5.69 -13.15
N MET A 532 10.99 -4.85 -14.19
CA MET A 532 11.95 -4.94 -15.29
C MET A 532 13.25 -4.30 -14.80
N GLY A 533 14.20 -5.13 -14.38
CA GLY A 533 15.55 -4.73 -14.01
C GLY A 533 16.57 -5.25 -15.02
N GLY A 534 17.20 -4.32 -15.74
CA GLY A 534 18.55 -4.42 -16.32
C GLY A 534 18.85 -5.58 -17.27
N ALA A 535 18.90 -5.29 -18.56
CA ALA A 535 19.70 -6.09 -19.49
C ALA A 535 21.20 -6.01 -19.12
N PRO A 536 21.93 -7.13 -19.07
CA PRO A 536 23.34 -7.16 -19.40
C PRO A 536 23.47 -7.63 -20.84
N GLY A 537 24.01 -6.76 -21.70
CA GLY A 537 24.44 -7.18 -23.02
C GLY A 537 25.57 -8.21 -22.94
N GLY A 538 25.49 -9.21 -23.82
CA GLY A 538 26.63 -9.84 -24.49
C GLY A 538 27.50 -10.79 -23.67
N ALA A 539 27.26 -12.10 -23.83
CA ALA A 539 28.35 -13.06 -24.06
C ALA A 539 27.79 -14.31 -24.78
N SER A 540 28.32 -14.57 -25.97
CA SER A 540 28.08 -15.78 -26.74
C SER A 540 28.55 -17.02 -26.00
N GLY A 541 27.79 -18.11 -26.09
CA GLY A 541 28.19 -19.42 -25.59
C GLY A 541 27.41 -20.53 -26.28
N SER A 542 27.82 -20.85 -27.51
CA SER A 542 27.38 -22.02 -28.26
C SER A 542 27.65 -23.30 -27.47
N SER A 543 26.63 -24.13 -27.25
CA SER A 543 26.83 -25.58 -27.23
C SER A 543 25.55 -26.31 -27.62
N ARG A 544 25.60 -26.88 -28.83
CA ARG A 544 24.75 -27.98 -29.28
C ARG A 544 25.10 -29.22 -28.48
N THR A 545 24.13 -30.03 -28.08
CA THR A 545 24.27 -31.49 -28.02
C THR A 545 22.90 -32.19 -27.91
N SER A 546 22.55 -32.86 -29.01
CA SER A 546 21.90 -34.18 -29.13
C SER A 546 21.26 -34.84 -27.90
N GLY A 547 20.01 -35.26 -28.06
CA GLY A 547 19.34 -36.19 -27.15
C GLY A 547 19.70 -37.67 -27.38
N THR A 548 19.13 -38.54 -26.55
CA THR A 548 18.60 -39.88 -26.89
C THR A 548 17.99 -40.53 -25.64
N GLY A 549 17.11 -41.51 -25.85
CA GLY A 549 16.10 -41.98 -24.90
C GLY A 549 16.56 -43.02 -23.86
N GLY A 550 15.60 -43.44 -23.01
CA GLY A 550 15.82 -44.41 -21.95
C GLY A 550 14.53 -44.88 -21.27
N ARG A 551 14.09 -46.06 -21.71
CA ARG A 551 12.97 -46.98 -21.37
C ARG A 551 12.55 -47.21 -19.89
N SER A 552 11.22 -47.37 -19.74
CA SER A 552 10.43 -48.46 -19.10
C SER A 552 10.49 -48.78 -17.58
N MET A 553 9.33 -48.90 -16.92
CA MET A 553 8.65 -50.18 -16.52
C MET A 553 7.58 -49.99 -15.40
N ASP A 554 6.42 -50.59 -15.65
CA ASP A 554 5.53 -51.39 -14.77
C ASP A 554 4.69 -50.83 -13.59
N GLU A 555 3.38 -51.04 -13.74
CA GLU A 555 2.27 -51.19 -12.76
C GLU A 555 2.36 -52.58 -12.05
N PRO A 556 1.53 -52.97 -11.03
CA PRO A 556 0.11 -53.34 -11.25
C PRO A 556 -0.80 -53.19 -9.95
N PRO A 557 -1.99 -53.83 -9.77
CA PRO A 557 -3.28 -53.13 -9.54
C PRO A 557 -4.10 -53.68 -8.34
N SER A 558 -5.34 -53.21 -8.12
CA SER A 558 -6.56 -54.04 -7.80
C SER A 558 -7.67 -53.31 -7.01
N GLY A 559 -8.94 -53.68 -7.29
CA GLY A 559 -10.07 -53.57 -6.34
C GLY A 559 -11.39 -53.02 -6.90
N GLY A 560 -12.31 -53.90 -7.33
CA GLY A 560 -13.60 -53.56 -7.96
C GLY A 560 -14.82 -53.44 -7.04
N GLY A 561 -15.98 -53.15 -7.66
CA GLY A 561 -17.30 -53.17 -7.03
C GLY A 561 -18.43 -52.72 -7.99
N SER A 562 -19.50 -53.50 -8.06
CA SER A 562 -20.48 -53.64 -9.15
C SER A 562 -21.71 -52.70 -9.12
N ALA A 563 -22.42 -52.67 -10.26
CA ALA A 563 -23.64 -51.90 -10.67
C ALA A 563 -24.98 -52.45 -10.03
N PRO A 564 -26.26 -52.14 -10.43
CA PRO A 564 -26.72 -51.52 -11.69
C PRO A 564 -28.05 -50.67 -11.73
N SER A 565 -28.30 -50.14 -12.94
CA SER A 565 -29.58 -50.06 -13.69
C SER A 565 -30.65 -48.98 -13.42
N GLY A 566 -30.96 -48.24 -14.50
CA GLY A 566 -32.19 -47.48 -14.74
C GLY A 566 -32.15 -46.79 -16.11
N SER A 567 -32.67 -47.44 -17.14
CA SER A 567 -32.77 -46.98 -18.54
C SER A 567 -33.91 -45.98 -18.75
N ASP A 568 -33.77 -45.05 -19.71
CA ASP A 568 -34.66 -45.00 -20.88
C ASP A 568 -34.28 -43.95 -21.96
N THR A 569 -34.14 -44.48 -23.18
CA THR A 569 -34.47 -43.94 -24.52
C THR A 569 -33.76 -42.69 -25.12
N ARG A 570 -32.98 -42.98 -26.18
CA ARG A 570 -32.38 -42.14 -27.25
C ARG A 570 -33.40 -41.91 -28.39
N PRO A 571 -33.20 -41.02 -29.41
CA PRO A 571 -32.16 -41.19 -30.44
C PRO A 571 -31.46 -39.88 -30.87
N SER A 572 -30.13 -39.87 -30.97
CA SER A 572 -29.31 -40.05 -32.21
C SER A 572 -28.90 -38.73 -32.88
N GLY A 573 -27.67 -38.33 -32.57
CA GLY A 573 -26.83 -37.40 -33.31
C GLY A 573 -25.38 -37.83 -33.09
N SER A 574 -24.62 -37.92 -34.18
CA SER A 574 -23.37 -38.67 -34.37
C SER A 574 -22.17 -38.30 -33.48
N GLU A 575 -21.37 -39.33 -33.22
CA GLU A 575 -20.18 -39.41 -32.37
C GLU A 575 -18.99 -38.53 -32.79
N THR A 576 -18.25 -38.02 -31.81
CA THR A 576 -16.84 -38.39 -31.54
C THR A 576 -16.33 -37.56 -30.34
N GLY A 577 -16.27 -38.20 -29.17
CA GLY A 577 -15.56 -37.68 -28.02
C GLY A 577 -14.27 -38.46 -27.80
N SER A 578 -13.13 -37.76 -27.70
CA SER A 578 -12.00 -38.23 -26.90
C SER A 578 -11.55 -37.07 -26.02
N GLY A 579 -11.69 -37.23 -24.71
CA GLY A 579 -11.25 -36.27 -23.72
C GLY A 579 -9.72 -36.15 -23.71
N ARG A 580 -9.25 -34.91 -23.53
CA ARG A 580 -7.91 -34.63 -23.05
C ARG A 580 -8.02 -33.51 -22.03
N THR A 581 -7.89 -33.87 -20.76
CA THR A 581 -7.58 -32.96 -19.66
C THR A 581 -6.26 -32.26 -19.98
N GLY A 582 -6.35 -31.06 -20.53
CA GLY A 582 -5.25 -30.12 -20.69
C GLY A 582 -5.57 -28.88 -19.87
N GLY A 583 -4.80 -28.64 -18.81
CA GLY A 583 -4.80 -27.37 -18.09
C GLY A 583 -4.39 -26.27 -19.05
N GLY A 584 -5.37 -25.62 -19.66
CA GLY A 584 -5.19 -24.45 -20.50
C GLY A 584 -4.83 -23.28 -19.60
N GLN A 585 -3.54 -23.00 -19.51
CA GLN A 585 -2.99 -21.74 -19.02
C GLN A 585 -3.57 -20.60 -19.86
N ALA A 586 -4.66 -20.00 -19.39
CA ALA A 586 -5.17 -18.76 -19.91
C ALA A 586 -4.12 -17.69 -19.63
N GLY A 587 -3.39 -17.29 -20.68
CA GLY A 587 -2.35 -16.27 -20.62
C GLY A 587 -2.91 -14.97 -20.06
N GLY A 588 -2.51 -14.64 -18.84
CA GLY A 588 -2.74 -13.34 -18.24
C GLY A 588 -1.96 -12.28 -19.01
N GLY A 589 -2.67 -11.53 -19.85
CA GLY A 589 -2.11 -10.43 -20.62
C GLY A 589 -1.52 -9.33 -19.72
N GLN A 590 -0.21 -9.18 -19.82
CA GLN A 590 0.60 -7.96 -19.76
C GLN A 590 -0.12 -6.66 -19.28
N MET A 591 -0.45 -6.56 -17.99
CA MET A 591 -0.92 -5.30 -17.37
C MET A 591 0.23 -4.37 -16.93
N GLY A 592 1.28 -4.29 -17.77
CA GLY A 592 2.44 -3.46 -17.50
C GLY A 592 3.40 -3.51 -18.68
N GLY A 593 3.30 -2.54 -19.58
CA GLY A 593 4.32 -2.29 -20.60
C GLY A 593 4.03 -2.84 -22.01
N GLY A 594 2.77 -3.00 -22.40
CA GLY A 594 2.39 -3.42 -23.77
C GLY A 594 1.39 -2.50 -24.48
N GLY A 595 1.30 -1.21 -24.09
CA GLY A 595 0.48 -0.24 -24.82
C GLY A 595 1.19 0.19 -26.11
N THR A 596 0.43 0.49 -27.17
CA THR A 596 0.95 1.12 -28.39
C THR A 596 1.79 2.34 -27.99
N GLN A 597 3.12 2.23 -28.08
CA GLN A 597 4.00 3.33 -27.72
C GLN A 597 3.86 4.41 -28.78
N VAL A 598 3.29 5.54 -28.37
CA VAL A 598 3.27 6.76 -29.17
C VAL A 598 4.67 7.34 -29.13
N SER A 599 5.36 7.35 -30.28
CA SER A 599 6.71 7.91 -30.36
C SER A 599 6.69 9.43 -30.20
N SER A 600 7.79 10.02 -29.75
CA SER A 600 7.94 11.48 -29.66
C SER A 600 7.74 12.16 -31.04
N ALA A 601 8.06 11.46 -32.13
CA ALA A 601 7.80 11.92 -33.49
C ALA A 601 6.29 11.94 -33.81
N MET A 602 5.52 10.95 -33.36
CA MET A 602 4.05 10.97 -33.43
C MET A 602 3.46 12.09 -32.59
N ILE A 603 3.95 12.33 -31.37
CA ILE A 603 3.49 13.48 -30.54
C ILE A 603 3.77 14.80 -31.25
N THR A 604 4.95 14.95 -31.85
CA THR A 604 5.32 16.15 -32.60
C THR A 604 4.40 16.38 -33.80
N TYR A 605 4.12 15.32 -34.56
CA TYR A 605 3.15 15.34 -35.65
C TYR A 605 1.77 15.77 -35.13
N LEU A 606 1.24 15.09 -34.11
CA LEU A 606 -0.09 15.38 -33.55
C LEU A 606 -0.21 16.82 -33.07
N LYS A 607 0.81 17.38 -32.41
CA LYS A 607 0.81 18.78 -31.96
C LYS A 607 0.74 19.76 -33.14
N LYS A 608 1.46 19.47 -34.21
CA LYS A 608 1.47 20.31 -35.42
C LYS A 608 0.12 20.30 -36.13
N HIS A 609 -0.60 19.18 -36.04
CA HIS A 609 -1.87 18.93 -36.73
C HIS A 609 -3.08 18.95 -35.79
N GLN A 610 -2.95 19.49 -34.58
CA GLN A 610 -4.05 19.52 -33.61
C GLN A 610 -5.19 20.44 -34.07
N ASP A 611 -4.92 21.40 -34.98
CA ASP A 611 -5.91 22.23 -35.67
C ASP A 611 -6.90 22.95 -34.71
N GLY A 612 -6.45 23.27 -33.49
CA GLY A 612 -7.25 23.94 -32.45
C GLY A 612 -8.16 23.01 -31.62
N ALA A 613 -8.14 21.70 -31.87
CA ALA A 613 -8.90 20.72 -31.11
C ALA A 613 -8.53 20.72 -29.62
N THR A 614 -9.54 20.48 -28.78
CA THR A 614 -9.36 20.42 -27.31
C THR A 614 -8.46 19.26 -26.91
N TRP A 615 -8.62 18.10 -27.53
CA TRP A 615 -7.83 16.90 -27.23
C TRP A 615 -6.88 16.57 -28.38
N LEU A 616 -5.63 16.25 -28.03
CA LEU A 616 -4.59 15.88 -28.99
C LEU A 616 -4.95 14.61 -29.76
N LEU A 617 -5.46 13.60 -29.04
CA LEU A 617 -5.98 12.34 -29.57
C LEU A 617 -6.83 11.61 -28.53
N ALA A 618 -7.52 10.56 -28.97
CA ALA A 618 -8.16 9.56 -28.11
C ALA A 618 -7.44 8.21 -28.19
N VAL A 619 -7.28 7.57 -27.03
CA VAL A 619 -6.63 6.27 -26.86
C VAL A 619 -7.47 5.35 -25.97
N ALA A 620 -7.15 4.06 -25.97
CA ALA A 620 -7.95 3.04 -25.30
C ALA A 620 -7.96 3.17 -23.76
N THR A 621 -6.81 3.41 -23.13
CA THR A 621 -6.68 3.30 -21.66
C THR A 621 -5.97 4.48 -21.00
N ASP A 622 -6.16 4.60 -19.69
CA ASP A 622 -5.55 5.64 -18.87
C ASP A 622 -4.03 5.59 -18.88
N GLN A 623 -3.42 4.41 -18.92
CA GLN A 623 -1.96 4.28 -18.87
C GLN A 623 -1.30 4.88 -20.12
N THR A 624 -1.90 4.65 -21.29
CA THR A 624 -1.44 5.24 -22.55
C THR A 624 -1.72 6.75 -22.56
N ALA A 625 -2.93 7.18 -22.16
CA ALA A 625 -3.27 8.61 -22.09
C ALA A 625 -2.33 9.37 -21.16
N SER A 626 -2.04 8.83 -19.97
CA SER A 626 -1.16 9.44 -18.95
C SER A 626 0.25 9.71 -19.49
N SER A 627 0.82 8.73 -20.19
CA SER A 627 2.17 8.84 -20.76
C SER A 627 2.22 9.96 -21.81
N ILE A 628 1.21 10.03 -22.68
CA ILE A 628 1.13 11.06 -23.71
C ILE A 628 0.84 12.44 -23.10
N ILE A 629 0.00 12.55 -22.07
CA ILE A 629 -0.26 13.82 -21.37
C ILE A 629 1.02 14.38 -20.78
N LEU A 630 1.82 13.55 -20.11
CA LEU A 630 3.06 13.96 -19.48
C LEU A 630 4.14 14.36 -20.49
N GLU A 631 4.25 13.64 -21.61
CA GLU A 631 5.24 13.95 -22.66
C GLU A 631 4.81 15.14 -23.54
N SER A 632 3.53 15.22 -23.90
CA SER A 632 3.01 16.25 -24.79
C SER A 632 2.63 17.55 -24.06
N GLY A 633 2.23 17.47 -22.79
CA GLY A 633 1.59 18.56 -22.07
C GLY A 633 0.19 18.91 -22.58
N GLN A 634 -0.41 18.09 -23.45
CA GLN A 634 -1.72 18.31 -24.06
C GLN A 634 -2.79 17.39 -23.47
N PRO A 635 -4.07 17.77 -23.51
CA PRO A 635 -5.18 16.88 -23.12
C PRO A 635 -5.27 15.66 -24.04
N VAL A 636 -5.51 14.48 -23.46
CA VAL A 636 -5.68 13.22 -24.20
C VAL A 636 -6.89 12.49 -23.64
N ILE A 637 -7.75 11.98 -24.52
CA ILE A 637 -8.92 11.20 -24.11
C ILE A 637 -8.51 9.76 -23.83
N SER A 638 -8.87 9.25 -22.64
CA SER A 638 -8.93 7.83 -22.36
C SER A 638 -10.35 7.33 -22.54
N MET A 639 -10.56 6.43 -23.51
CA MET A 639 -11.90 5.96 -23.89
C MET A 639 -12.47 4.92 -22.92
N GLY A 640 -11.61 4.05 -22.37
CA GLY A 640 -12.00 2.90 -21.56
C GLY A 640 -11.50 2.92 -20.11
N GLY A 641 -10.90 4.03 -19.66
CA GLY A 641 -10.43 4.18 -18.28
C GLY A 641 -9.24 3.27 -17.92
N TRP A 642 -9.05 3.03 -16.61
CA TRP A 642 -7.90 2.29 -16.08
C TRP A 642 -7.92 0.80 -16.47
N SER A 643 -9.11 0.20 -16.39
CA SER A 643 -9.33 -1.23 -16.68
C SER A 643 -9.54 -1.51 -18.17
N GLY A 644 -9.75 -0.47 -18.98
CA GLY A 644 -10.20 -0.61 -20.37
C GLY A 644 -11.66 -1.06 -20.50
N SER A 645 -12.47 -0.95 -19.45
CA SER A 645 -13.88 -1.38 -19.46
C SER A 645 -14.87 -0.29 -19.09
N ASP A 646 -14.40 0.93 -18.80
CA ASP A 646 -15.27 2.05 -18.49
C ASP A 646 -16.06 2.48 -19.73
N ASN A 647 -17.35 2.77 -19.58
CA ASN A 647 -18.21 3.24 -20.66
C ASN A 647 -18.10 4.76 -20.86
N ALA A 648 -16.87 5.29 -20.85
CA ALA A 648 -16.63 6.74 -20.90
C ALA A 648 -16.78 7.34 -22.31
N MET A 649 -16.55 6.52 -23.35
CA MET A 649 -16.73 6.88 -24.77
C MET A 649 -17.76 5.97 -25.44
N THR A 650 -18.84 6.56 -25.95
CA THR A 650 -19.79 5.92 -26.86
C THR A 650 -19.53 6.37 -28.30
N LEU A 651 -20.00 5.62 -29.31
CA LEU A 651 -19.88 6.03 -30.71
C LEU A 651 -20.55 7.40 -30.96
N ALA A 652 -21.71 7.63 -30.35
CA ALA A 652 -22.41 8.92 -30.45
C ALA A 652 -21.58 10.08 -29.87
N LYS A 653 -20.92 9.87 -28.72
CA LYS A 653 -20.04 10.86 -28.10
C LYS A 653 -18.80 11.13 -28.96
N LEU A 654 -18.19 10.09 -29.52
CA LEU A 654 -17.06 10.21 -30.45
C LEU A 654 -17.44 11.06 -31.67
N LYS A 655 -18.54 10.72 -32.34
CA LYS A 655 -19.10 11.47 -33.48
C LYS A 655 -19.35 12.94 -33.13
N SER A 656 -19.95 13.20 -31.97
CA SER A 656 -20.20 14.58 -31.51
C SER A 656 -18.90 15.37 -31.32
N LEU A 657 -17.86 14.76 -30.75
CA LEU A 657 -16.56 15.42 -30.54
C LEU A 657 -15.88 15.76 -31.87
N VAL A 658 -15.88 14.83 -32.82
CA VAL A 658 -15.34 15.03 -34.17
C VAL A 658 -16.12 16.11 -34.92
N LYS A 659 -17.46 16.04 -34.94
CA LYS A 659 -18.33 17.03 -35.61
C LYS A 659 -18.15 18.44 -35.05
N SER A 660 -17.87 18.57 -33.75
CA SER A 660 -17.60 19.85 -33.10
C SER A 660 -16.15 20.34 -33.24
N GLY A 661 -15.28 19.61 -33.95
CA GLY A 661 -13.86 19.95 -34.10
C GLY A 661 -13.03 19.82 -32.82
N LYS A 662 -13.54 19.12 -31.80
CA LYS A 662 -12.84 18.98 -30.50
C LYS A 662 -11.85 17.81 -30.48
N LEU A 663 -11.94 16.90 -31.45
CA LEU A 663 -11.09 15.72 -31.58
C LEU A 663 -10.90 15.39 -33.06
N HIS A 664 -9.65 15.20 -33.47
CA HIS A 664 -9.30 14.80 -34.84
C HIS A 664 -8.62 13.45 -34.95
N TYR A 665 -7.97 12.98 -33.88
CA TYR A 665 -7.13 11.78 -33.95
C TYR A 665 -7.55 10.71 -32.96
N VAL A 666 -7.55 9.47 -33.41
CA VAL A 666 -7.84 8.30 -32.57
C VAL A 666 -6.83 7.20 -32.89
N ILE A 667 -6.30 6.55 -31.86
CA ILE A 667 -5.54 5.30 -32.00
C ILE A 667 -6.48 4.14 -31.69
N VAL A 668 -6.57 3.20 -32.63
CA VAL A 668 -7.33 1.95 -32.46
C VAL A 668 -6.42 0.75 -32.71
N SER A 669 -6.51 -0.26 -31.84
CA SER A 669 -5.72 -1.49 -31.98
C SER A 669 -6.14 -2.29 -33.23
N SER A 670 -5.18 -2.93 -33.89
CA SER A 670 -5.43 -3.78 -35.06
C SER A 670 -6.39 -4.94 -34.73
N ASP A 671 -6.30 -5.48 -33.52
CA ASP A 671 -6.89 -6.80 -33.16
C ASP A 671 -8.13 -6.70 -32.26
N GLY A 672 -8.72 -5.51 -32.08
CA GLY A 672 -9.88 -5.33 -31.20
C GLY A 672 -9.58 -5.56 -29.71
N GLY A 673 -8.33 -5.35 -29.29
CA GLY A 673 -7.88 -5.57 -27.91
C GLY A 673 -8.63 -4.76 -26.85
N GLN A 674 -8.52 -5.23 -25.60
CA GLN A 674 -9.07 -4.65 -24.37
C GLN A 674 -8.96 -3.10 -24.35
N GLY A 675 -10.05 -2.39 -24.04
CA GLY A 675 -10.03 -0.92 -23.92
C GLY A 675 -10.69 -0.14 -25.05
N THR A 676 -10.90 -0.71 -26.23
CA THR A 676 -11.63 -0.05 -27.32
C THR A 676 -12.93 -0.80 -27.59
N ASN A 677 -14.07 -0.13 -27.43
CA ASN A 677 -15.37 -0.66 -27.86
C ASN A 677 -15.25 -1.11 -29.32
N SER A 678 -15.56 -2.38 -29.60
CA SER A 678 -15.44 -2.98 -30.94
C SER A 678 -16.21 -2.20 -32.00
N GLU A 679 -17.33 -1.58 -31.62
CA GLU A 679 -18.11 -0.69 -32.46
C GLU A 679 -17.32 0.57 -32.86
N ILE A 680 -16.68 1.23 -31.89
CA ILE A 680 -15.85 2.42 -32.12
C ILE A 680 -14.66 2.07 -33.01
N ALA A 681 -13.95 0.98 -32.71
CA ALA A 681 -12.81 0.55 -33.50
C ALA A 681 -13.20 0.28 -34.97
N THR A 682 -14.33 -0.41 -35.18
CA THR A 682 -14.84 -0.72 -36.52
C THR A 682 -15.23 0.54 -37.27
N TRP A 683 -15.95 1.46 -36.60
CA TRP A 683 -16.37 2.71 -37.21
C TRP A 683 -15.18 3.60 -37.59
N VAL A 684 -14.20 3.76 -36.70
CA VAL A 684 -12.97 4.55 -36.97
C VAL A 684 -12.20 3.98 -38.16
N LYS A 685 -12.05 2.64 -38.24
CA LYS A 685 -11.36 1.99 -39.37
C LYS A 685 -12.10 2.16 -40.69
N THR A 686 -13.42 2.26 -40.66
CA THR A 686 -14.28 2.34 -41.85
C THR A 686 -14.37 3.77 -42.39
N HIS A 687 -14.47 4.76 -41.50
CA HIS A 687 -14.73 6.15 -41.88
C HIS A 687 -13.50 7.05 -41.77
N GLY A 688 -12.54 6.72 -40.92
CA GLY A 688 -11.35 7.54 -40.69
C GLY A 688 -10.24 7.32 -41.72
N THR A 689 -9.44 8.36 -41.93
CA THR A 689 -8.27 8.31 -42.80
C THR A 689 -7.05 7.81 -42.01
N ALA A 690 -6.51 6.65 -42.38
CA ALA A 690 -5.31 6.11 -41.75
C ALA A 690 -4.09 7.03 -42.00
N VAL A 691 -3.43 7.45 -40.93
CA VAL A 691 -2.20 8.25 -41.00
C VAL A 691 -1.02 7.31 -41.26
N LYS A 692 -0.34 7.51 -42.39
CA LYS A 692 0.82 6.69 -42.76
C LYS A 692 1.94 6.88 -41.73
N SER A 693 2.58 5.78 -41.32
CA SER A 693 3.71 5.83 -40.39
C SER A 693 4.85 6.73 -40.85
N SER A 694 5.13 6.78 -42.16
CA SER A 694 6.11 7.68 -42.75
C SER A 694 5.86 9.16 -42.48
N ALA A 695 4.63 9.58 -42.16
CA ALA A 695 4.32 10.96 -41.78
C ALA A 695 4.84 11.34 -40.38
N TYR A 696 5.06 10.33 -39.52
CA TYR A 696 5.51 10.51 -38.14
C TYR A 696 6.70 9.61 -37.75
N SER A 697 7.37 9.01 -38.72
CA SER A 697 8.62 8.28 -38.55
C SER A 697 9.65 8.79 -39.58
N SER A 698 10.52 9.71 -39.16
CA SER A 698 11.70 10.07 -39.97
C SER A 698 12.77 8.99 -39.77
N GLY A 699 13.07 8.21 -40.81
CA GLY A 699 14.12 7.20 -40.76
C GLY A 699 15.51 7.84 -40.74
N SER A 700 16.37 7.45 -39.78
CA SER A 700 17.80 7.37 -40.03
C SER A 700 18.05 6.09 -40.83
N SER A 701 18.02 6.20 -42.16
CA SER A 701 18.57 5.19 -43.04
C SER A 701 20.09 5.32 -43.06
N SER A 702 20.78 4.60 -42.17
CA SER A 702 22.17 4.22 -42.43
C SER A 702 22.15 2.92 -43.23
N THR A 703 22.44 3.02 -44.52
CA THR A 703 22.64 1.89 -45.42
C THR A 703 23.74 1.00 -44.87
N THR A 704 23.39 -0.21 -44.44
CA THR A 704 24.34 -1.33 -44.41
C THR A 704 23.62 -2.55 -44.96
N SER A 705 24.02 -2.92 -46.17
CA SER A 705 23.52 -4.06 -46.91
C SER A 705 23.94 -5.35 -46.20
N SER A 706 23.00 -6.07 -45.61
CA SER A 706 23.18 -7.49 -45.31
C SER A 706 21.86 -8.22 -45.52
N SER A 707 21.81 -8.97 -46.61
CA SER A 707 20.75 -9.90 -46.97
C SER A 707 20.64 -11.01 -45.94
N THR A 708 19.56 -11.04 -45.15
CA THR A 708 19.14 -12.25 -44.44
C THR A 708 17.61 -12.26 -44.32
N SER A 709 17.03 -13.37 -44.74
CA SER A 709 15.62 -13.72 -44.83
C SER A 709 14.81 -13.34 -43.58
N SER A 710 13.79 -12.50 -43.78
CA SER A 710 12.86 -12.03 -42.77
C SER A 710 11.79 -13.06 -42.43
N THR A 711 11.84 -13.62 -41.22
CA THR A 711 10.65 -14.17 -40.55
C THR A 711 10.01 -13.02 -39.78
N SER A 712 8.86 -12.56 -40.25
CA SER A 712 8.08 -11.46 -39.68
C SER A 712 7.55 -11.82 -38.29
N SER A 713 8.15 -11.24 -37.25
CA SER A 713 7.50 -11.10 -35.94
C SER A 713 6.72 -9.78 -35.95
N THR A 714 5.40 -9.88 -36.13
CA THR A 714 4.47 -8.75 -36.16
C THR A 714 4.40 -8.11 -34.77
N SER A 715 5.02 -6.95 -34.61
CA SER A 715 4.78 -6.09 -33.44
C SER A 715 3.40 -5.42 -33.60
N SER A 716 2.54 -5.63 -32.61
CA SER A 716 1.15 -5.12 -32.57
C SER A 716 1.11 -3.59 -32.45
N THR A 717 1.19 -2.89 -33.58
CA THR A 717 1.14 -1.43 -33.61
C THR A 717 -0.30 -1.01 -33.90
N GLY A 718 -1.00 -0.40 -32.93
CA GLY A 718 -2.31 0.20 -33.19
C GLY A 718 -2.22 1.28 -34.29
N GLY A 719 -3.24 1.39 -35.13
CA GLY A 719 -3.28 2.35 -36.23
C GLY A 719 -3.73 3.73 -35.74
N LEU A 720 -3.04 4.78 -36.18
CA LEU A 720 -3.45 6.18 -35.99
C LEU A 720 -4.39 6.60 -37.13
N TYR A 721 -5.57 7.09 -36.79
CA TYR A 721 -6.58 7.54 -37.75
C TYR A 721 -6.92 9.01 -37.52
N ARG A 722 -7.07 9.75 -38.61
CA ARG A 722 -7.64 11.10 -38.64
C ARG A 722 -9.15 10.99 -38.91
N LEU A 723 -9.93 11.78 -38.19
CA LEU A 723 -11.37 11.93 -38.34
C LEU A 723 -11.67 13.42 -38.57
N ASP A 724 -12.37 13.70 -39.66
CA ASP A 724 -12.82 15.04 -40.03
C ASP A 724 -14.36 15.14 -39.86
N ALA A 725 -14.87 16.37 -39.76
CA ALA A 725 -16.31 16.59 -39.53
C ALA A 725 -17.20 15.99 -40.63
N SER A 726 -16.67 15.89 -41.86
CA SER A 726 -17.32 15.22 -43.00
C SER A 726 -17.57 13.73 -42.78
N ASP A 727 -16.79 13.08 -41.92
CA ASP A 727 -16.84 11.63 -41.72
C ASP A 727 -18.03 11.22 -40.84
N VAL A 728 -18.68 12.18 -40.18
CA VAL A 728 -19.68 11.94 -39.14
C VAL A 728 -21.12 11.81 -39.68
N GLY A 729 -21.41 12.29 -40.89
CA GLY A 729 -22.77 12.34 -41.44
C GLY A 729 -23.61 13.49 -40.90
#